data_AF-A0A420G6S1-F1
#
_entry.id   AF-A0A420G6S1-F1
#
_cell.length_a   1.000
_cell.length_b   1.000
_cell.length_c   1.000
_cell.angle_alpha   90.00
_cell.angle_beta   90.00
_cell.angle_gamma   90.00
#
_symmetry.space_group_name_H-M   'P 1'
#
loop_
_entity.id
_entity.type
_entity.pdbx_description
1 polymer ?
#
loop_
_entity_poly.entity_id
_entity_poly.type
_entity_poly.pdbx_seq_one_letter_code
_entity_poly.pdbx_strand_id
1 'polypeptide(L)'
;MDSRRDFIKKASLLAGVFGLQSAMPDAIQRALAIEPITGSTFLDAEHIVLLMQENRSFDHSFGTLRGVRGFNDPRAIKLPNGNPVWLQSSAAGKTYSPFRLDIKNSNAAWTGNLPHSWENQMAARNQGKHDNWIEAKRPGGKVLKEIPLTMGYYTREDIPFYYALADAFTICDQHFCSSITGTTTNRHFFWTGTCVPHKGAKPLVRNSDIYFNRWAHWKTFPERLEEAGISWKVYQNEVSIESGLDGEDLLGNFTDNNLEWFAQYHIEFKKSHLDFMRKRVAELPAEIQELEKALANNNTESVQKTQNKLKQKQEQLNSYQKHLARLTDHAFQQLPKEQRALHERAFQTNEGDSFYRETSVVTHEGEKITVPKGDVLHQFRHDVKSGKLPAVSWLVAPQSFSDHPSAPMYGAWYVSELLNILTENPEVWKKTIFILNYDENDGYFDHIPPFVAPNPADSHSGKTSPELDYSGEYVSLAQELADGEEKDNATEGPVGLGYRVPLIVASPWSKGGWVNSEICDITSTIQFMEHFFEKKLGKHVKEENISSWRRAITGDLTSIFRKAEGANAVDLPFLDRNQQIYAIDQAKSKPLPNNFHVWSKEDAAGLRSKGHSTLLARQEKGQKNSSALAYELYVKDSFAKEHNQIHLTLEVGNKVFGSKSLNSPFNVYSGPSYKDGVKFWPFAVVAGQELSFDWNLADFKDHHYDLTVYGPNGFMRGFKGQEEPLSVGATYEIGKKGLLTGNLVLEVRNHGEKSMPVHVEDNAYSTWKKSIVLAAGKSTKWIVESHKTHGWYDVTLHVEGTKFVRQFAGRVETGNHSKTDPQLG
;
A
#
# COMPACT_ATOMS: atom_id res chain seq x y z
N MET A 1 59.15 -0.73 -12.94
CA MET A 1 58.53 -0.50 -14.26
C MET A 1 57.45 -1.55 -14.43
N ASP A 2 56.21 -1.21 -14.09
CA ASP A 2 55.08 -2.13 -14.22
C ASP A 2 54.73 -2.29 -15.71
N SER A 3 54.58 -3.54 -16.16
CA SER A 3 54.38 -3.85 -17.57
C SER A 3 53.01 -3.38 -18.07
N ARG A 4 52.88 -3.08 -19.37
CA ARG A 4 51.61 -2.71 -20.02
C ARG A 4 50.50 -3.76 -19.79
N ARG A 5 50.88 -5.00 -19.48
CA ARG A 5 49.98 -6.12 -19.14
C ARG A 5 49.50 -6.07 -17.68
N ASP A 6 50.32 -5.57 -16.76
CA ASP A 6 49.92 -5.30 -15.36
C ASP A 6 49.06 -4.05 -15.24
N PHE A 7 49.30 -3.03 -16.07
CA PHE A 7 48.41 -1.88 -16.18
C PHE A 7 47.04 -2.30 -16.75
N ILE A 8 46.99 -3.17 -17.78
CA ILE A 8 45.73 -3.68 -18.31
C ILE A 8 45.02 -4.61 -17.32
N LYS A 9 45.73 -5.43 -16.53
CA LYS A 9 45.12 -6.23 -15.44
C LYS A 9 44.57 -5.37 -14.30
N LYS A 10 45.30 -4.33 -13.88
CA LYS A 10 44.85 -3.36 -12.86
C LYS A 10 43.71 -2.48 -13.40
N ALA A 11 43.75 -2.10 -14.68
CA ALA A 11 42.69 -1.34 -15.34
C ALA A 11 41.44 -2.21 -15.62
N SER A 12 41.57 -3.52 -15.84
CA SER A 12 40.41 -4.43 -15.93
C SER A 12 39.78 -4.70 -14.56
N LEU A 13 40.56 -4.66 -13.48
CA LEU A 13 40.04 -4.67 -12.11
C LEU A 13 39.35 -3.35 -11.73
N LEU A 14 39.81 -2.21 -12.25
CA LEU A 14 39.16 -0.92 -12.04
C LEU A 14 37.95 -0.70 -12.96
N ALA A 15 37.96 -1.20 -14.20
CA ALA A 15 36.82 -1.13 -15.12
C ALA A 15 35.73 -2.17 -14.78
N GLY A 16 36.09 -3.27 -14.12
CA GLY A 16 35.14 -4.28 -13.63
C GLY A 16 34.38 -3.90 -12.37
N VAL A 17 34.82 -2.86 -11.64
CA VAL A 17 34.18 -2.39 -10.38
C VAL A 17 33.08 -1.34 -10.63
N PHE A 18 33.02 -0.75 -11.84
CA PHE A 18 31.94 0.16 -12.23
C PHE A 18 30.72 -0.54 -12.86
N GLY A 19 30.73 -1.87 -12.96
CA GLY A 19 29.55 -2.69 -13.27
C GLY A 19 28.87 -3.12 -11.97
N LEU A 20 27.89 -2.33 -11.51
CA LEU A 20 27.11 -2.53 -10.29
C LEU A 20 26.46 -3.92 -10.22
N GLN A 21 27.14 -4.92 -9.65
CA GLN A 21 26.47 -5.79 -8.68
C GLN A 21 26.36 -4.96 -7.40
N SER A 22 25.21 -4.36 -7.16
CA SER A 22 24.93 -3.67 -5.90
C SER A 22 25.17 -4.64 -4.74
N ALA A 23 26.25 -4.44 -3.96
CA ALA A 23 26.45 -5.17 -2.72
C ALA A 23 25.22 -4.96 -1.82
N MET A 24 24.68 -6.03 -1.24
CA MET A 24 23.53 -5.99 -0.34
C MET A 24 23.90 -5.15 0.90
N PRO A 25 23.04 -4.24 1.40
CA PRO A 25 23.35 -3.45 2.59
C PRO A 25 23.52 -4.30 3.85
N ASP A 26 24.40 -3.87 4.75
CA ASP A 26 24.85 -4.69 5.88
C ASP A 26 23.86 -4.92 7.01
N ALA A 27 22.95 -3.99 7.25
CA ALA A 27 21.84 -4.21 8.16
C ALA A 27 21.00 -5.43 7.71
N ILE A 28 20.83 -5.59 6.40
CA ILE A 28 20.10 -6.71 5.80
C ILE A 28 20.93 -7.99 5.87
N GLN A 29 22.24 -7.92 5.61
CA GLN A 29 23.12 -9.10 5.72
C GLN A 29 23.19 -9.63 7.16
N ARG A 30 23.35 -8.77 8.18
CA ARG A 30 23.31 -9.18 9.60
C ARG A 30 21.97 -9.82 9.97
N ALA A 31 20.87 -9.23 9.51
CA ALA A 31 19.54 -9.78 9.71
C ALA A 31 19.39 -11.17 9.08
N LEU A 32 20.01 -11.40 7.91
CA LEU A 32 20.07 -12.71 7.26
C LEU A 32 21.00 -13.70 7.97
N ALA A 33 22.09 -13.25 8.56
CA ALA A 33 23.09 -14.09 9.23
C ALA A 33 22.64 -14.64 10.59
N ILE A 34 21.72 -13.95 11.27
CA ILE A 34 21.18 -14.43 12.54
C ILE A 34 20.08 -15.44 12.25
N GLU A 35 20.26 -16.66 12.74
CA GLU A 35 19.32 -17.76 12.54
C GLU A 35 18.47 -18.03 13.79
N PRO A 36 17.17 -18.30 13.62
CA PRO A 36 16.33 -18.78 14.70
C PRO A 36 16.56 -20.29 14.88
N ILE A 37 15.86 -20.90 15.83
CA ILE A 37 15.90 -22.36 16.00
C ILE A 37 15.43 -23.01 14.69
N THR A 38 16.22 -23.90 14.09
CA THR A 38 15.86 -24.59 12.85
C THR A 38 14.51 -25.30 13.02
N GLY A 39 13.61 -25.12 12.05
CA GLY A 39 12.26 -25.67 12.10
C GLY A 39 11.26 -24.88 12.95
N SER A 40 11.68 -23.79 13.63
CA SER A 40 10.78 -22.82 14.24
C SER A 40 9.86 -22.16 13.21
N THR A 41 8.77 -21.59 13.71
CA THR A 41 7.74 -20.87 12.96
C THR A 41 7.61 -19.45 13.49
N PHE A 42 6.90 -18.59 12.76
CA PHE A 42 6.65 -17.23 13.22
C PHE A 42 5.95 -17.15 14.60
N LEU A 43 5.26 -18.20 15.05
CA LEU A 43 4.66 -18.27 16.39
C LEU A 43 5.72 -18.33 17.52
N ASP A 44 6.97 -18.61 17.20
CA ASP A 44 8.11 -18.55 18.13
C ASP A 44 8.61 -17.12 18.34
N ALA A 45 8.11 -16.13 17.58
CA ALA A 45 8.42 -14.72 17.80
C ALA A 45 7.99 -14.26 19.19
N GLU A 46 8.74 -13.34 19.79
CA GLU A 46 8.38 -12.64 21.03
C GLU A 46 8.01 -11.18 20.76
N HIS A 47 8.43 -10.64 19.61
CA HIS A 47 8.26 -9.23 19.27
C HIS A 47 7.72 -9.04 17.86
N ILE A 48 6.68 -8.21 17.73
CA ILE A 48 6.18 -7.67 16.46
C ILE A 48 6.52 -6.18 16.46
N VAL A 49 7.31 -5.74 15.49
CA VAL A 49 7.77 -4.36 15.35
C VAL A 49 7.22 -3.80 14.05
N LEU A 50 6.46 -2.71 14.12
CA LEU A 50 5.78 -2.10 12.98
C LEU A 50 6.32 -0.69 12.73
N LEU A 51 6.68 -0.42 11.48
CA LEU A 51 6.98 0.92 10.98
C LEU A 51 6.07 1.22 9.78
N MET A 52 5.34 2.33 9.87
CA MET A 52 4.59 2.90 8.76
C MET A 52 5.28 4.16 8.25
N GLN A 53 5.79 4.09 7.03
CA GLN A 53 6.35 5.23 6.29
C GLN A 53 5.26 5.99 5.53
N GLU A 54 5.65 7.14 4.99
CA GLU A 54 4.88 8.08 4.17
C GLU A 54 5.46 8.13 2.74
N ASN A 55 4.77 8.81 1.85
CA ASN A 55 3.76 8.06 1.13
C ASN A 55 4.27 7.63 -0.25
N ARG A 56 4.09 6.37 -0.62
CA ARG A 56 4.66 5.80 -1.84
C ARG A 56 3.73 4.75 -2.41
N SER A 57 3.39 4.88 -3.70
CA SER A 57 2.70 3.80 -4.40
C SER A 57 3.62 2.59 -4.60
N PHE A 58 3.02 1.40 -4.74
CA PHE A 58 3.78 0.20 -5.01
C PHE A 58 4.53 0.30 -6.33
N ASP A 59 3.87 0.65 -7.45
CA ASP A 59 4.54 0.77 -8.74
C ASP A 59 5.63 1.85 -8.77
N HIS A 60 5.43 2.95 -8.04
CA HIS A 60 6.45 4.00 -7.90
C HIS A 60 7.72 3.47 -7.25
N SER A 61 7.61 2.59 -6.25
CA SER A 61 8.79 2.07 -5.53
C SER A 61 9.34 0.80 -6.17
N PHE A 62 8.47 -0.16 -6.47
CA PHE A 62 8.82 -1.54 -6.81
C PHE A 62 8.23 -2.01 -8.13
N GLY A 63 7.59 -1.15 -8.93
CA GLY A 63 7.03 -1.52 -10.23
C GLY A 63 8.08 -2.10 -11.20
N THR A 64 9.37 -1.79 -11.00
CA THR A 64 10.47 -2.38 -11.78
C THR A 64 11.16 -3.58 -11.12
N LEU A 65 10.80 -3.97 -9.90
CA LEU A 65 11.42 -5.13 -9.23
C LEU A 65 11.06 -6.44 -9.94
N ARG A 66 12.00 -7.36 -10.12
CA ARG A 66 11.71 -8.64 -10.79
C ARG A 66 10.66 -9.45 -10.04
N GLY A 67 9.78 -10.12 -10.79
CA GLY A 67 8.82 -11.10 -10.27
C GLY A 67 7.62 -10.53 -9.50
N VAL A 68 7.57 -9.23 -9.19
CA VAL A 68 6.35 -8.62 -8.65
C VAL A 68 5.38 -8.27 -9.78
N ARG A 69 4.11 -8.14 -9.46
CA ARG A 69 3.10 -7.58 -10.37
C ARG A 69 3.33 -6.07 -10.51
N GLY A 70 4.21 -5.69 -11.43
CA GLY A 70 4.59 -4.31 -11.73
C GLY A 70 4.37 -3.97 -13.21
N PHE A 71 5.31 -3.26 -13.83
CA PHE A 71 5.16 -2.76 -15.21
C PHE A 71 5.05 -3.83 -16.30
N ASN A 72 5.45 -5.08 -16.01
CA ASN A 72 5.27 -6.22 -16.90
C ASN A 72 3.97 -7.01 -16.64
N ASP A 73 3.01 -6.52 -15.82
CA ASP A 73 1.77 -7.28 -15.59
C ASP A 73 1.00 -7.52 -16.90
N PRO A 74 0.88 -8.77 -17.37
CA PRO A 74 0.17 -9.08 -18.62
C PRO A 74 -1.35 -8.92 -18.51
N ARG A 75 -1.90 -8.79 -17.30
CA ARG A 75 -3.34 -8.64 -17.04
C ARG A 75 -3.69 -7.26 -16.50
N ALA A 76 -2.88 -6.25 -16.79
CA ALA A 76 -3.25 -4.87 -16.51
C ALA A 76 -4.54 -4.48 -17.29
N ILE A 77 -5.37 -3.62 -16.69
CA ILE A 77 -6.65 -3.23 -17.31
C ILE A 77 -6.43 -2.40 -18.59
N LYS A 78 -7.48 -2.31 -19.40
CA LYS A 78 -7.57 -1.38 -20.52
C LYS A 78 -8.42 -0.18 -20.12
N LEU A 79 -7.96 1.01 -20.48
CA LEU A 79 -8.68 2.27 -20.27
C LEU A 79 -9.84 2.42 -21.27
N PRO A 80 -10.78 3.35 -21.03
CA PRO A 80 -11.91 3.59 -21.94
C PRO A 80 -11.51 3.91 -23.39
N ASN A 81 -10.34 4.53 -23.60
CA ASN A 81 -9.79 4.82 -24.92
C ASN A 81 -9.09 3.61 -25.60
N GLY A 82 -9.12 2.43 -24.96
CA GLY A 82 -8.50 1.19 -25.44
C GLY A 82 -6.99 1.09 -25.21
N ASN A 83 -6.36 2.10 -24.60
CA ASN A 83 -4.96 2.01 -24.19
C ASN A 83 -4.78 1.05 -23.00
N PRO A 84 -3.59 0.45 -22.84
CA PRO A 84 -3.23 -0.12 -21.55
C PRO A 84 -3.20 0.97 -20.47
N VAL A 85 -3.50 0.60 -19.23
CA VAL A 85 -3.56 1.51 -18.06
C VAL A 85 -2.31 2.38 -17.88
N TRP A 86 -1.16 1.93 -18.36
CA TRP A 86 0.11 2.66 -18.35
C TRP A 86 0.07 3.98 -19.13
N LEU A 87 -0.81 4.12 -20.13
CA LEU A 87 -0.89 5.32 -20.95
C LEU A 87 -2.02 6.23 -20.46
N GLN A 88 -1.66 7.22 -19.63
CA GLN A 88 -2.59 8.17 -19.05
C GLN A 88 -2.59 9.47 -19.88
N SER A 89 -3.78 9.96 -20.22
CA SER A 89 -3.95 11.17 -21.05
C SER A 89 -4.39 12.36 -20.21
N SER A 90 -3.82 13.53 -20.48
CA SER A 90 -4.29 14.81 -19.91
C SER A 90 -5.56 15.30 -20.61
N ALA A 91 -6.25 16.25 -19.99
CA ALA A 91 -7.39 16.94 -20.61
C ALA A 91 -7.01 17.68 -21.91
N ALA A 92 -5.73 18.05 -22.06
CA ALA A 92 -5.17 18.64 -23.27
C ALA A 92 -4.81 17.59 -24.36
N GLY A 93 -5.09 16.30 -24.12
CA GLY A 93 -4.83 15.21 -25.06
C GLY A 93 -3.38 14.73 -25.12
N LYS A 94 -2.50 15.20 -24.22
CA LYS A 94 -1.11 14.70 -24.12
C LYS A 94 -1.12 13.38 -23.36
N THR A 95 -0.49 12.35 -23.92
CA THR A 95 -0.44 11.01 -23.30
C THR A 95 0.95 10.72 -22.77
N TYR A 96 1.01 10.19 -21.55
CA TYR A 96 2.25 9.89 -20.83
C TYR A 96 2.25 8.44 -20.37
N SER A 97 3.44 7.86 -20.29
CA SER A 97 3.70 6.57 -19.64
C SER A 97 4.52 6.77 -18.37
N PRO A 98 4.61 5.73 -17.50
CA PRO A 98 5.57 5.76 -16.40
C PRO A 98 6.98 6.10 -16.89
N PHE A 99 7.69 6.95 -16.14
CA PHE A 99 9.08 7.34 -16.43
C PHE A 99 9.93 7.36 -15.15
N ARG A 100 11.23 7.07 -15.29
CA ARG A 100 12.13 6.98 -14.15
C ARG A 100 12.41 8.38 -13.56
N LEU A 101 12.24 8.52 -12.25
CA LEU A 101 12.72 9.64 -11.46
C LEU A 101 14.17 9.38 -11.03
N ASP A 102 15.13 9.78 -11.88
CA ASP A 102 16.57 9.61 -11.59
C ASP A 102 17.00 10.58 -10.48
N ILE A 103 16.94 10.12 -9.22
CA ILE A 103 17.26 10.96 -8.05
C ILE A 103 18.76 11.32 -7.99
N LYS A 104 19.60 10.62 -8.75
CA LYS A 104 21.05 10.90 -8.82
C LYS A 104 21.35 12.03 -9.78
N ASN A 105 20.57 12.22 -10.84
CA ASN A 105 20.86 13.21 -11.89
C ASN A 105 19.78 14.28 -12.05
N SER A 106 18.71 14.23 -11.27
CA SER A 106 17.66 15.24 -11.20
C SER A 106 17.34 15.63 -9.77
N ASN A 107 16.61 16.73 -9.58
CA ASN A 107 16.09 17.12 -8.27
C ASN A 107 14.76 16.42 -7.93
N ALA A 108 14.50 15.22 -8.46
CA ALA A 108 13.26 14.48 -8.23
C ALA A 108 12.91 14.28 -6.74
N ALA A 109 13.92 14.17 -5.87
CA ALA A 109 13.74 14.09 -4.41
C ALA A 109 13.21 15.40 -3.78
N TRP A 110 13.15 16.48 -4.55
CA TRP A 110 12.83 17.85 -4.12
C TRP A 110 11.64 18.46 -4.88
N THR A 111 10.85 17.62 -5.56
CA THR A 111 9.67 18.10 -6.32
C THR A 111 8.42 18.29 -5.46
N GLY A 112 8.47 17.92 -4.18
CA GLY A 112 7.33 18.02 -3.25
C GLY A 112 6.31 16.91 -3.44
N ASN A 113 5.21 17.01 -2.68
CA ASN A 113 4.09 16.08 -2.70
C ASN A 113 3.16 16.30 -3.90
N LEU A 114 2.42 15.26 -4.29
CA LEU A 114 1.32 15.36 -5.24
C LEU A 114 -0.03 15.45 -4.51
N PRO A 115 -1.13 15.83 -5.20
CA PRO A 115 -2.44 15.86 -4.57
C PRO A 115 -2.92 14.47 -4.12
N HIS A 116 -3.21 14.29 -2.83
CA HIS A 116 -3.64 13.00 -2.27
C HIS A 116 -4.81 13.10 -1.28
N SER A 117 -5.61 14.17 -1.35
CA SER A 117 -6.89 14.26 -0.62
C SER A 117 -7.93 13.26 -1.15
N TRP A 118 -8.99 13.03 -0.37
CA TRP A 118 -10.17 12.24 -0.75
C TRP A 118 -10.66 12.58 -2.17
N GLU A 119 -10.85 13.87 -2.46
CA GLU A 119 -11.36 14.36 -3.73
C GLU A 119 -10.42 14.00 -4.89
N ASN A 120 -9.10 14.21 -4.71
CA ASN A 120 -8.12 13.96 -5.76
C ASN A 120 -7.84 12.47 -5.98
N GLN A 121 -7.87 11.67 -4.91
CA GLN A 121 -7.76 10.21 -5.00
C GLN A 121 -8.97 9.63 -5.74
N MET A 122 -10.18 10.05 -5.37
CA MET A 122 -11.41 9.62 -6.01
C MET A 122 -11.51 10.09 -7.47
N ALA A 123 -11.04 11.31 -7.76
CA ALA A 123 -10.93 11.82 -9.12
C ALA A 123 -9.96 11.01 -9.99
N ALA A 124 -8.85 10.50 -9.43
CA ALA A 124 -7.92 9.64 -10.17
C ALA A 124 -8.52 8.25 -10.46
N ARG A 125 -9.26 7.68 -9.50
CA ARG A 125 -10.02 6.43 -9.68
C ARG A 125 -11.11 6.57 -10.75
N ASN A 126 -11.72 7.75 -10.86
CA ASN A 126 -12.73 8.12 -11.87
C ASN A 126 -13.82 7.06 -12.06
N GLN A 127 -14.56 6.74 -10.98
CA GLN A 127 -15.62 5.72 -10.97
C GLN A 127 -15.14 4.31 -11.40
N GLY A 128 -13.85 4.02 -11.25
CA GLY A 128 -13.23 2.74 -11.60
C GLY A 128 -12.60 2.72 -13.00
N LYS A 129 -12.78 3.77 -13.82
CA LYS A 129 -12.14 3.90 -15.15
C LYS A 129 -10.63 4.04 -15.08
N HIS A 130 -10.12 4.59 -13.97
CA HIS A 130 -8.70 4.66 -13.63
C HIS A 130 -7.82 5.33 -14.71
N ASP A 131 -8.38 6.36 -15.35
CA ASP A 131 -7.84 7.02 -16.55
C ASP A 131 -7.59 8.54 -16.38
N ASN A 132 -7.66 9.05 -15.14
CA ASN A 132 -7.63 10.49 -14.86
C ASN A 132 -6.47 10.92 -13.94
N TRP A 133 -5.40 10.14 -13.90
CA TRP A 133 -4.26 10.37 -12.99
C TRP A 133 -3.56 11.71 -13.25
N ILE A 134 -3.33 12.08 -14.52
CA ILE A 134 -2.57 13.30 -14.87
C ILE A 134 -3.26 14.58 -14.37
N GLU A 135 -4.59 14.64 -14.43
CA GLU A 135 -5.34 15.81 -13.97
C GLU A 135 -5.53 15.78 -12.46
N ALA A 136 -5.98 14.64 -11.93
CA ALA A 136 -6.31 14.50 -10.52
C ALA A 136 -5.09 14.65 -9.62
N LYS A 137 -3.90 14.28 -10.11
CA LYS A 137 -2.64 14.28 -9.36
C LYS A 137 -1.64 15.31 -9.89
N ARG A 138 -2.14 16.36 -10.55
CA ARG A 138 -1.30 17.43 -11.10
C ARG A 138 -0.58 18.17 -9.96
N PRO A 139 0.76 18.27 -9.98
CA PRO A 139 1.50 18.98 -8.95
C PRO A 139 1.18 20.48 -8.94
N GLY A 140 1.34 21.09 -7.77
CA GLY A 140 1.27 22.54 -7.61
C GLY A 140 2.46 23.27 -8.25
N GLY A 141 2.33 24.60 -8.42
CA GLY A 141 3.40 25.45 -8.94
C GLY A 141 3.47 25.54 -10.47
N LYS A 142 3.93 26.69 -10.98
CA LYS A 142 3.85 27.03 -12.41
C LYS A 142 4.69 26.13 -13.33
N VAL A 143 5.81 25.60 -12.84
CA VAL A 143 6.74 24.80 -13.63
C VAL A 143 6.43 23.30 -13.50
N LEU A 144 6.22 22.82 -12.27
CA LEU A 144 5.99 21.40 -12.02
C LEU A 144 4.70 20.87 -12.66
N LYS A 145 3.65 21.71 -12.79
CA LYS A 145 2.37 21.33 -13.41
C LYS A 145 2.47 20.80 -14.85
N GLU A 146 3.56 21.07 -15.55
CA GLU A 146 3.82 20.58 -16.92
C GLU A 146 4.54 19.22 -16.94
N ILE A 147 5.02 18.76 -15.78
CA ILE A 147 5.71 17.47 -15.60
C ILE A 147 4.67 16.46 -15.09
N PRO A 148 4.53 15.27 -15.72
CA PRO A 148 3.56 14.26 -15.30
C PRO A 148 4.05 13.49 -14.06
N LEU A 149 4.42 14.17 -12.98
CA LEU A 149 5.10 13.59 -11.81
C LEU A 149 4.39 12.36 -11.21
N THR A 150 3.05 12.31 -11.27
CA THR A 150 2.27 11.12 -10.86
C THR A 150 2.74 9.83 -11.56
N MET A 151 3.25 9.93 -12.79
CA MET A 151 3.78 8.79 -13.55
C MET A 151 5.25 8.48 -13.24
N GLY A 152 5.88 9.17 -12.28
CA GLY A 152 7.25 8.94 -11.88
C GLY A 152 7.42 7.63 -11.11
N TYR A 153 8.54 6.92 -11.32
CA TYR A 153 8.91 5.72 -10.55
C TYR A 153 10.42 5.64 -10.27
N TYR A 154 10.80 4.84 -9.28
CA TYR A 154 12.17 4.51 -8.92
C TYR A 154 12.60 3.15 -9.43
N THR A 155 13.91 3.04 -9.63
CA THR A 155 14.61 1.79 -9.94
C THR A 155 15.51 1.37 -8.80
N ARG A 156 16.11 0.18 -8.90
CA ARG A 156 17.13 -0.30 -7.95
C ARG A 156 18.29 0.70 -7.81
N GLU A 157 18.63 1.41 -8.88
CA GLU A 157 19.69 2.41 -8.87
C GLU A 157 19.33 3.64 -8.04
N ASP A 158 18.05 3.93 -7.86
CA ASP A 158 17.53 5.08 -7.12
C ASP A 158 17.34 4.71 -5.63
N ILE A 159 16.68 3.58 -5.32
CA ILE A 159 16.43 3.12 -3.95
C ILE A 159 17.02 1.73 -3.65
N PRO A 160 18.35 1.56 -3.71
CA PRO A 160 19.00 0.25 -3.65
C PRO A 160 18.76 -0.50 -2.34
N PHE A 161 18.61 0.22 -1.22
CA PHE A 161 18.34 -0.39 0.08
C PHE A 161 17.00 -1.14 0.10
N TYR A 162 15.94 -0.51 -0.39
CA TYR A 162 14.61 -1.09 -0.44
C TYR A 162 14.52 -2.29 -1.37
N TYR A 163 15.18 -2.24 -2.54
CA TYR A 163 15.27 -3.39 -3.44
C TYR A 163 16.03 -4.56 -2.81
N ALA A 164 17.12 -4.27 -2.09
CA ALA A 164 17.85 -5.30 -1.37
C ALA A 164 17.02 -5.90 -0.23
N LEU A 165 16.23 -5.10 0.48
CA LEU A 165 15.33 -5.57 1.54
C LEU A 165 14.28 -6.53 0.96
N ALA A 166 13.69 -6.19 -0.18
CA ALA A 166 12.73 -7.03 -0.91
C ALA A 166 13.35 -8.27 -1.57
N ASP A 167 14.67 -8.28 -1.81
CA ASP A 167 15.40 -9.47 -2.27
C ASP A 167 15.84 -10.38 -1.11
N ALA A 168 16.00 -9.83 0.09
CA ALA A 168 16.33 -10.59 1.28
C ALA A 168 15.10 -11.22 1.94
N PHE A 169 13.98 -10.49 1.98
CA PHE A 169 12.78 -10.88 2.73
C PHE A 169 11.54 -10.93 1.85
N THR A 170 10.36 -11.07 2.45
CA THR A 170 9.10 -11.20 1.71
C THR A 170 8.49 -9.84 1.43
N ILE A 171 8.24 -9.54 0.16
CA ILE A 171 7.49 -8.37 -0.30
C ILE A 171 6.06 -8.77 -0.68
N CYS A 172 5.08 -7.94 -0.31
CA CYS A 172 3.68 -8.13 -0.72
C CYS A 172 3.34 -7.22 -1.90
N ASP A 173 3.01 -7.80 -3.05
CA ASP A 173 2.69 -7.05 -4.28
C ASP A 173 1.20 -6.78 -4.48
N GLN A 174 0.36 -7.22 -3.53
CA GLN A 174 -1.07 -6.88 -3.44
C GLN A 174 -1.44 -6.35 -2.07
N HIS A 175 -0.56 -5.52 -1.49
CA HIS A 175 -0.86 -4.73 -0.30
C HIS A 175 -1.37 -3.34 -0.70
N PHE A 176 -2.52 -2.94 -0.15
CA PHE A 176 -3.20 -1.67 -0.44
C PHE A 176 -3.22 -0.78 0.81
N CYS A 177 -3.22 0.55 0.63
CA CYS A 177 -3.69 1.40 1.71
C CYS A 177 -5.17 1.10 1.98
N SER A 178 -5.65 1.29 3.20
CA SER A 178 -7.01 0.88 3.56
C SER A 178 -8.09 1.77 2.96
N SER A 179 -7.79 3.02 2.64
CA SER A 179 -8.73 4.01 2.10
C SER A 179 -8.16 4.80 0.93
N ILE A 180 -9.03 5.18 -0.01
CA ILE A 180 -8.72 6.04 -1.18
C ILE A 180 -8.61 7.51 -0.73
N THR A 181 -7.77 7.80 0.25
CA THR A 181 -7.58 9.14 0.83
C THR A 181 -6.20 9.30 1.47
N GLY A 182 -5.95 10.44 2.10
CA GLY A 182 -4.69 10.79 2.75
C GLY A 182 -4.40 10.08 4.07
N THR A 183 -3.31 10.55 4.70
CA THR A 183 -2.62 9.96 5.85
C THR A 183 -3.49 9.63 7.05
N THR A 184 -4.22 10.62 7.60
CA THR A 184 -4.95 10.47 8.87
C THR A 184 -5.91 9.29 8.83
N THR A 185 -6.74 9.21 7.78
CA THR A 185 -7.73 8.15 7.65
C THR A 185 -7.07 6.78 7.51
N ASN A 186 -6.01 6.67 6.71
CA ASN A 186 -5.27 5.40 6.58
C ASN A 186 -4.60 4.99 7.90
N ARG A 187 -4.08 5.94 8.67
CA ARG A 187 -3.55 5.68 10.02
C ARG A 187 -4.66 5.33 11.03
N HIS A 188 -5.91 5.78 10.85
CA HIS A 188 -7.02 5.26 11.66
C HIS A 188 -7.24 3.76 11.43
N PHE A 189 -7.13 3.26 10.21
CA PHE A 189 -7.17 1.81 9.96
C PHE A 189 -6.00 1.08 10.65
N PHE A 190 -4.82 1.69 10.72
CA PHE A 190 -3.66 1.13 11.43
C PHE A 190 -3.87 1.00 12.94
N TRP A 191 -4.50 2.01 13.56
CA TRP A 191 -4.69 2.06 15.01
C TRP A 191 -5.98 1.41 15.48
N THR A 192 -7.03 1.41 14.64
CA THR A 192 -8.39 1.07 15.08
C THR A 192 -9.16 0.20 14.09
N GLY A 193 -8.60 -0.17 12.94
CA GLY A 193 -9.25 -1.02 11.95
C GLY A 193 -10.43 -0.39 11.20
N THR A 194 -10.69 0.90 11.39
CA THR A 194 -11.81 1.63 10.76
C THR A 194 -11.56 3.13 10.73
N CYS A 195 -12.30 3.86 9.90
CA CYS A 195 -12.44 5.30 9.95
C CYS A 195 -13.88 5.74 10.31
N VAL A 196 -14.72 4.81 10.76
CA VAL A 196 -16.13 5.04 11.10
C VAL A 196 -16.28 5.14 12.62
N PRO A 197 -16.70 6.29 13.19
CA PRO A 197 -16.75 6.48 14.64
C PRO A 197 -17.68 5.53 15.38
N HIS A 198 -18.82 5.20 14.79
CA HIS A 198 -19.77 4.21 15.27
C HIS A 198 -20.64 3.70 14.12
N LYS A 199 -21.31 2.56 14.30
CA LYS A 199 -22.20 2.00 13.27
C LYS A 199 -23.21 3.06 12.78
N GLY A 200 -23.31 3.22 11.46
CA GLY A 200 -24.19 4.19 10.80
C GLY A 200 -23.66 5.62 10.71
N ALA A 201 -22.51 5.95 11.31
CA ALA A 201 -21.85 7.23 11.09
C ALA A 201 -21.28 7.35 9.67
N LYS A 202 -21.08 8.59 9.21
CA LYS A 202 -20.29 8.87 8.00
C LYS A 202 -18.83 8.42 8.24
N PRO A 203 -18.20 7.70 7.29
CA PRO A 203 -16.76 7.46 7.33
C PRO A 203 -15.97 8.77 7.28
N LEU A 204 -14.94 8.88 8.14
CA LEU A 204 -14.06 10.05 8.18
C LEU A 204 -12.93 9.89 7.15
N VAL A 205 -12.93 10.73 6.13
CA VAL A 205 -12.09 10.59 4.93
C VAL A 205 -11.15 11.77 4.70
N ARG A 206 -11.09 12.75 5.61
CA ARG A 206 -10.18 13.90 5.51
C ARG A 206 -9.24 13.99 6.71
N ASN A 207 -8.02 14.48 6.46
CA ASN A 207 -7.04 14.69 7.52
C ASN A 207 -7.51 15.63 8.64
N SER A 208 -8.46 16.52 8.33
CA SER A 208 -9.06 17.48 9.26
C SER A 208 -10.28 16.97 10.03
N ASP A 209 -10.76 15.75 9.74
CA ASP A 209 -11.96 15.22 10.40
C ASP A 209 -11.73 15.00 11.90
N ILE A 210 -10.51 14.65 12.27
CA ILE A 210 -10.05 14.49 13.65
C ILE A 210 -8.76 15.28 13.82
N TYR A 211 -8.66 16.02 14.93
CA TYR A 211 -7.48 16.80 15.28
C TYR A 211 -7.51 17.18 16.77
N PHE A 212 -6.55 17.94 17.27
CA PHE A 212 -6.51 18.38 18.69
C PHE A 212 -7.75 19.17 19.17
N ASN A 213 -8.58 19.68 18.24
CA ASN A 213 -9.85 20.35 18.54
C ASN A 213 -11.09 19.50 18.21
N ARG A 214 -10.92 18.26 17.74
CA ARG A 214 -11.96 17.32 17.32
C ARG A 214 -11.54 15.91 17.73
N TRP A 215 -11.91 15.50 18.94
CA TRP A 215 -11.44 14.26 19.55
C TRP A 215 -12.20 13.02 19.08
N ALA A 216 -11.47 11.92 18.89
CA ALA A 216 -12.03 10.59 18.72
C ALA A 216 -12.26 9.88 20.06
N HIS A 217 -13.24 8.97 20.09
CA HIS A 217 -13.69 8.31 21.32
C HIS A 217 -13.93 6.81 21.19
N TRP A 218 -13.80 6.23 20.00
CA TRP A 218 -13.99 4.79 19.83
C TRP A 218 -12.74 4.02 20.25
N LYS A 219 -12.93 2.72 20.46
CA LYS A 219 -11.90 1.83 20.99
C LYS A 219 -10.83 1.53 19.95
N THR A 220 -9.58 1.70 20.35
CA THR A 220 -8.37 1.45 19.55
C THR A 220 -7.83 0.02 19.76
N PHE A 221 -6.98 -0.46 18.85
CA PHE A 221 -6.34 -1.77 19.01
C PHE A 221 -5.35 -1.83 20.19
N PRO A 222 -4.53 -0.80 20.49
CA PRO A 222 -3.67 -0.81 21.68
C PRO A 222 -4.45 -0.92 23.00
N GLU A 223 -5.67 -0.36 23.09
CA GLU A 223 -6.55 -0.58 24.25
C GLU A 223 -6.91 -2.06 24.41
N ARG A 224 -7.20 -2.76 23.31
CA ARG A 224 -7.50 -4.20 23.33
C ARG A 224 -6.28 -5.02 23.75
N LEU A 225 -5.06 -4.61 23.36
CA LEU A 225 -3.82 -5.24 23.83
C LEU A 225 -3.61 -5.02 25.33
N GLU A 226 -3.85 -3.80 25.83
CA GLU A 226 -3.71 -3.46 27.25
C GLU A 226 -4.68 -4.28 28.11
N GLU A 227 -5.95 -4.37 27.71
CA GLU A 227 -6.97 -5.19 28.37
C GLU A 227 -6.61 -6.68 28.38
N ALA A 228 -6.01 -7.16 27.30
CA ALA A 228 -5.53 -8.54 27.21
C ALA A 228 -4.22 -8.78 27.99
N GLY A 229 -3.63 -7.76 28.60
CA GLY A 229 -2.33 -7.84 29.28
C GLY A 229 -1.20 -8.24 28.33
N ILE A 230 -1.22 -7.76 27.08
CA ILE A 230 -0.15 -7.90 26.12
C ILE A 230 0.71 -6.64 26.19
N SER A 231 2.04 -6.79 26.30
CA SER A 231 2.93 -5.63 26.39
C SER A 231 3.03 -4.95 25.03
N TRP A 232 2.88 -3.63 25.02
CA TRP A 232 2.97 -2.80 23.83
C TRP A 232 3.51 -1.40 24.15
N LYS A 233 4.07 -0.73 23.15
CA LYS A 233 4.58 0.64 23.22
C LYS A 233 4.67 1.29 21.83
N VAL A 234 4.53 2.61 21.76
CA VAL A 234 4.79 3.43 20.57
C VAL A 234 6.04 4.26 20.82
N TYR A 235 7.04 4.17 19.94
CA TYR A 235 8.28 4.93 20.04
C TYR A 235 8.34 6.00 18.96
N GLN A 236 8.75 7.18 19.38
CA GLN A 236 8.90 8.36 18.54
C GLN A 236 9.90 9.32 19.19
N ASN A 237 10.42 10.29 18.44
CA ASN A 237 11.37 11.23 19.02
C ASN A 237 10.67 12.27 19.93
N GLU A 238 9.61 12.92 19.43
CA GLU A 238 8.73 13.82 20.19
C GLU A 238 7.29 13.74 19.63
N VAL A 239 6.28 14.10 20.42
CA VAL A 239 4.85 14.17 20.03
C VAL A 239 4.53 15.43 19.21
N SER A 240 3.36 15.46 18.57
CA SER A 240 2.90 16.59 17.74
C SER A 240 2.17 17.69 18.51
N ILE A 241 1.64 17.40 19.70
CA ILE A 241 1.04 18.47 20.52
C ILE A 241 2.08 19.56 20.81
N GLU A 242 1.65 20.82 20.69
CA GLU A 242 2.51 22.01 20.83
C GLU A 242 3.40 21.92 22.08
N SER A 243 4.71 21.90 21.88
CA SER A 243 5.68 21.76 22.97
C SER A 243 6.82 22.79 22.88
N GLY A 244 6.76 23.73 21.93
CA GLY A 244 7.86 24.63 21.59
C GLY A 244 9.08 23.87 21.05
N LEU A 245 8.86 22.82 20.27
CA LEU A 245 9.91 22.08 19.59
C LEU A 245 10.38 22.87 18.37
N ASP A 246 11.67 23.16 18.29
CA ASP A 246 12.29 23.70 17.08
C ASP A 246 12.77 22.55 16.18
N GLY A 247 12.55 22.63 14.86
CA GLY A 247 12.98 21.59 13.90
C GLY A 247 12.07 20.36 13.87
N GLU A 248 10.75 20.58 13.86
CA GLU A 248 9.72 19.52 13.85
C GLU A 248 9.89 18.49 12.72
N ASP A 249 10.38 18.92 11.56
CA ASP A 249 10.64 18.06 10.39
C ASP A 249 11.69 16.97 10.66
N LEU A 250 12.62 17.23 11.58
CA LEU A 250 13.69 16.32 11.97
C LEU A 250 13.42 15.62 13.31
N LEU A 251 12.56 16.18 14.16
CA LEU A 251 12.45 15.79 15.57
C LEU A 251 11.03 15.45 16.04
N GLY A 252 9.98 16.00 15.42
CA GLY A 252 8.58 15.72 15.76
C GLY A 252 8.06 14.52 14.98
N ASN A 253 7.05 13.82 15.48
CA ASN A 253 6.47 12.65 14.83
C ASN A 253 5.52 12.97 13.65
N PHE A 254 5.57 14.18 13.08
CA PHE A 254 4.85 14.58 11.87
C PHE A 254 3.33 14.30 11.86
N THR A 255 2.68 14.37 13.02
CA THR A 255 1.24 14.05 13.21
C THR A 255 0.84 12.61 12.84
N ASP A 256 1.82 11.71 12.73
CA ASP A 256 1.64 10.34 12.27
C ASP A 256 1.23 9.35 13.37
N ASN A 257 1.06 9.84 14.60
CA ASN A 257 0.51 9.10 15.74
C ASN A 257 -0.90 9.59 16.06
N ASN A 258 -1.92 9.04 15.38
CA ASN A 258 -3.31 9.44 15.60
C ASN A 258 -3.81 9.20 17.04
N LEU A 259 -3.14 8.38 17.85
CA LEU A 259 -3.52 8.18 19.26
C LEU A 259 -3.48 9.50 20.05
N GLU A 260 -2.72 10.49 19.57
CA GLU A 260 -2.73 11.86 20.12
C GLU A 260 -4.12 12.52 20.08
N TRP A 261 -5.05 12.04 19.24
CA TRP A 261 -6.39 12.64 19.10
C TRP A 261 -7.51 11.75 19.66
N PHE A 262 -7.15 10.67 20.36
CA PHE A 262 -8.11 9.82 21.08
C PHE A 262 -8.18 10.25 22.54
N ALA A 263 -9.36 10.68 23.00
CA ALA A 263 -9.53 11.33 24.29
C ALA A 263 -9.07 10.47 25.48
N GLN A 264 -9.18 9.15 25.37
CA GLN A 264 -8.78 8.19 26.42
C GLN A 264 -7.26 8.11 26.65
N TYR A 265 -6.44 8.66 25.75
CA TYR A 265 -4.98 8.69 25.88
C TYR A 265 -4.46 9.94 26.60
N HIS A 266 -5.28 10.99 26.71
CA HIS A 266 -4.97 12.20 27.49
C HIS A 266 -3.61 12.83 27.14
N ILE A 267 -3.31 13.02 25.85
CA ILE A 267 -2.05 13.62 25.36
C ILE A 267 -1.74 14.97 26.03
N GLU A 268 -2.76 15.72 26.47
CA GLU A 268 -2.61 17.01 27.16
C GLU A 268 -1.75 16.93 28.44
N PHE A 269 -1.60 15.75 29.05
CA PHE A 269 -0.71 15.55 30.21
C PHE A 269 0.77 15.35 29.84
N LYS A 270 1.13 15.35 28.55
CA LYS A 270 2.52 15.16 28.13
C LYS A 270 3.40 16.24 28.74
N LYS A 271 4.47 15.81 29.41
CA LYS A 271 5.39 16.68 30.14
C LYS A 271 5.95 17.82 29.29
N SER A 272 6.37 17.53 28.05
CA SER A 272 6.91 18.55 27.12
C SER A 272 5.90 19.65 26.81
N HIS A 273 4.61 19.31 26.67
CA HIS A 273 3.50 20.28 26.51
C HIS A 273 3.26 21.12 27.77
N LEU A 274 3.22 20.48 28.95
CA LEU A 274 3.02 21.18 30.23
C LEU A 274 4.15 22.15 30.54
N ASP A 275 5.40 21.73 30.32
CA ASP A 275 6.59 22.56 30.53
C ASP A 275 6.62 23.76 29.58
N PHE A 276 6.22 23.56 28.32
CA PHE A 276 6.03 24.65 27.36
C PHE A 276 4.98 25.66 27.84
N MET A 277 3.80 25.20 28.24
CA MET A 277 2.76 26.10 28.75
C MET A 277 3.23 26.88 29.98
N ARG A 278 3.93 26.24 30.93
CA ARG A 278 4.49 26.92 32.11
C ARG A 278 5.48 28.02 31.71
N LYS A 279 6.38 27.73 30.75
CA LYS A 279 7.31 28.71 30.19
C LYS A 279 6.56 29.89 29.56
N ARG A 280 5.56 29.63 28.71
CA ARG A 280 4.78 30.69 28.06
C ARG A 280 3.97 31.53 29.05
N VAL A 281 3.41 30.93 30.10
CA VAL A 281 2.74 31.69 31.19
C VAL A 281 3.70 32.63 31.90
N ALA A 282 4.97 32.28 32.03
CA ALA A 282 5.99 33.17 32.60
C ALA A 282 6.42 34.31 31.65
N GLU A 283 6.45 34.05 30.33
CA GLU A 283 6.95 35.01 29.31
C GLU A 283 5.88 35.98 28.79
N LEU A 284 4.64 35.50 28.59
CA LEU A 284 3.56 36.26 27.96
C LEU A 284 3.24 37.61 28.64
N PRO A 285 3.24 37.75 29.99
CA PRO A 285 2.96 39.03 30.64
C PRO A 285 3.90 40.17 30.19
N ALA A 286 5.19 39.87 30.00
CA ALA A 286 6.16 40.85 29.52
C ALA A 286 5.90 41.23 28.05
N GLU A 287 5.61 40.25 27.19
CA GLU A 287 5.27 40.49 25.78
C GLU A 287 3.98 41.31 25.62
N ILE A 288 2.98 41.05 26.47
CA ILE A 288 1.73 41.81 26.54
C ILE A 288 2.02 43.27 26.91
N GLN A 289 2.82 43.49 27.95
CA GLN A 289 3.19 44.84 28.40
C GLN A 289 3.91 45.65 27.31
N GLU A 290 4.79 45.01 26.54
CA GLU A 290 5.49 45.68 25.42
C GLU A 290 4.53 46.05 24.28
N LEU A 291 3.55 45.21 23.96
CA LEU A 291 2.52 45.53 22.97
C LEU A 291 1.60 46.67 23.45
N GLU A 292 1.25 46.71 24.74
CA GLU A 292 0.49 47.81 25.33
C GLU A 292 1.25 49.14 25.24
N LYS A 293 2.55 49.15 25.56
CA LYS A 293 3.41 50.33 25.40
C LYS A 293 3.52 50.78 23.94
N ALA A 294 3.67 49.83 23.01
CA ALA A 294 3.75 50.13 21.58
C ALA A 294 2.46 50.80 21.05
N LEU A 295 1.29 50.35 21.52
CA LEU A 295 0.00 50.97 21.23
C LEU A 295 -0.14 52.37 21.83
N ALA A 296 0.31 52.57 23.07
CA ALA A 296 0.27 53.87 23.74
C ALA A 296 1.14 54.93 23.04
N ASN A 297 2.24 54.51 22.41
CA ASN A 297 3.21 55.42 21.77
C ASN A 297 2.92 55.70 20.28
N ASN A 298 1.82 55.19 19.70
CA ASN A 298 1.52 55.25 18.26
C ASN A 298 2.68 54.77 17.35
N ASN A 299 3.56 53.91 17.87
CA ASN A 299 4.85 53.58 17.27
C ASN A 299 4.79 52.43 16.23
N THR A 300 3.61 52.08 15.70
CA THR A 300 3.46 50.93 14.79
C THR A 300 2.73 51.29 13.49
N GLU A 301 3.29 50.85 12.35
CA GLU A 301 2.72 51.02 10.98
C GLU A 301 1.32 50.39 10.77
N SER A 302 0.78 49.65 11.75
CA SER A 302 -0.63 49.22 11.78
C SER A 302 -1.11 48.98 13.21
N VAL A 303 -1.78 49.97 13.81
CA VAL A 303 -2.39 49.89 15.15
C VAL A 303 -3.29 48.65 15.30
N GLN A 304 -4.09 48.35 14.27
CA GLN A 304 -4.98 47.18 14.25
C GLN A 304 -4.22 45.85 14.38
N LYS A 305 -3.08 45.71 13.70
CA LYS A 305 -2.25 44.49 13.76
C LYS A 305 -1.69 44.29 15.18
N THR A 306 -1.26 45.37 15.82
CA THR A 306 -0.74 45.34 17.20
C THR A 306 -1.85 45.01 18.21
N GLN A 307 -3.05 45.59 18.05
CA GLN A 307 -4.23 45.25 18.88
C GLN A 307 -4.62 43.77 18.74
N ASN A 308 -4.64 43.24 17.52
CA ASN A 308 -4.95 41.83 17.27
C ASN A 308 -3.92 40.90 17.94
N LYS A 309 -2.63 41.23 17.85
CA LYS A 309 -1.55 40.49 18.53
C LYS A 309 -1.69 40.53 20.05
N LEU A 310 -2.00 41.71 20.61
CA LEU A 310 -2.22 41.86 22.05
C LEU A 310 -3.37 40.97 22.52
N LYS A 311 -4.52 41.03 21.82
CA LYS A 311 -5.68 40.18 22.12
C LYS A 311 -5.32 38.69 22.07
N GLN A 312 -4.63 38.24 21.00
CA GLN A 312 -4.20 36.85 20.86
C GLN A 312 -3.31 36.39 22.03
N LYS A 313 -2.33 37.21 22.45
CA LYS A 313 -1.44 36.87 23.58
C LYS A 313 -2.18 36.84 24.91
N GLN A 314 -3.14 37.75 25.12
CA GLN A 314 -3.97 37.75 26.33
C GLN A 314 -4.86 36.50 26.39
N GLU A 315 -5.48 36.13 25.28
CA GLU A 315 -6.28 34.90 25.15
C GLU A 315 -5.41 33.65 25.36
N GLN A 316 -4.20 33.63 24.81
CA GLN A 316 -3.22 32.55 25.00
C GLN A 316 -2.82 32.40 26.47
N LEU A 317 -2.49 33.51 27.16
CA LEU A 317 -2.13 33.49 28.59
C LEU A 317 -3.27 32.92 29.43
N ASN A 318 -4.50 33.43 29.23
CA ASN A 318 -5.69 32.97 29.94
C ASN A 318 -5.96 31.48 29.68
N SER A 319 -5.83 31.03 28.43
CA SER A 319 -6.01 29.63 28.04
C SER A 319 -5.00 28.72 28.73
N TYR A 320 -3.70 29.06 28.69
CA TYR A 320 -2.66 28.24 29.32
C TYR A 320 -2.79 28.20 30.85
N GLN A 321 -3.12 29.33 31.49
CA GLN A 321 -3.39 29.33 32.94
C GLN A 321 -4.56 28.41 33.30
N LYS A 322 -5.65 28.46 32.52
CA LYS A 322 -6.82 27.57 32.71
C LYS A 322 -6.45 26.10 32.50
N HIS A 323 -5.64 25.80 31.49
CA HIS A 323 -5.20 24.43 31.20
C HIS A 323 -4.30 23.90 32.31
N LEU A 324 -3.29 24.65 32.75
CA LEU A 324 -2.37 24.26 33.83
C LEU A 324 -3.08 24.08 35.17
N ALA A 325 -4.14 24.84 35.45
CA ALA A 325 -4.96 24.65 36.64
C ALA A 325 -5.72 23.31 36.64
N ARG A 326 -6.06 22.78 35.45
CA ARG A 326 -6.75 21.49 35.26
C ARG A 326 -5.77 20.31 35.18
N LEU A 327 -4.68 20.48 34.43
CA LEU A 327 -3.72 19.44 34.07
C LEU A 327 -2.60 19.34 35.11
N THR A 328 -2.95 18.91 36.32
CA THR A 328 -2.01 18.76 37.44
C THR A 328 -1.56 17.31 37.60
N ASP A 329 -0.40 17.08 38.23
CA ASP A 329 0.07 15.73 38.56
C ASP A 329 -0.97 14.97 39.39
N HIS A 330 -1.63 15.65 40.33
CA HIS A 330 -2.74 15.06 41.08
C HIS A 330 -3.87 14.61 40.16
N ALA A 331 -4.30 15.45 39.20
CA ALA A 331 -5.34 15.09 38.24
C ALA A 331 -4.94 13.88 37.38
N PHE A 332 -3.68 13.81 36.93
CA PHE A 332 -3.17 12.63 36.21
C PHE A 332 -3.24 11.37 37.06
N GLN A 333 -2.81 11.44 38.33
CA GLN A 333 -2.87 10.31 39.26
C GLN A 333 -4.31 9.86 39.60
N GLN A 334 -5.32 10.71 39.39
CA GLN A 334 -6.74 10.35 39.55
C GLN A 334 -7.36 9.70 38.31
N LEU A 335 -6.67 9.67 37.15
CA LEU A 335 -7.15 8.95 35.98
C LEU A 335 -7.28 7.44 36.27
N PRO A 336 -8.14 6.70 35.56
CA PRO A 336 -8.13 5.24 35.60
C PRO A 336 -6.73 4.69 35.31
N LYS A 337 -6.36 3.57 35.95
CA LYS A 337 -5.04 2.96 35.79
C LYS A 337 -4.75 2.61 34.33
N GLU A 338 -5.78 2.13 33.64
CA GLU A 338 -5.77 1.76 32.24
C GLU A 338 -5.43 2.98 31.37
N GLN A 339 -6.09 4.12 31.60
CA GLN A 339 -5.85 5.36 30.84
C GLN A 339 -4.45 5.94 31.08
N ARG A 340 -3.93 5.85 32.32
CA ARG A 340 -2.53 6.20 32.58
C ARG A 340 -1.57 5.30 31.80
N ALA A 341 -1.82 3.99 31.77
CA ALA A 341 -1.00 3.05 31.01
C ALA A 341 -1.05 3.32 29.50
N LEU A 342 -2.24 3.65 28.94
CA LEU A 342 -2.38 4.09 27.55
C LEU A 342 -1.50 5.31 27.26
N HIS A 343 -1.59 6.35 28.09
CA HIS A 343 -0.80 7.57 27.96
C HIS A 343 0.71 7.28 27.96
N GLU A 344 1.18 6.56 28.97
CA GLU A 344 2.61 6.27 29.17
C GLU A 344 3.19 5.43 28.01
N ARG A 345 2.39 4.54 27.42
CA ARG A 345 2.84 3.64 26.34
C ARG A 345 2.71 4.24 24.95
N ALA A 346 1.70 5.07 24.72
CA ALA A 346 1.47 5.71 23.41
C ALA A 346 2.39 6.90 23.16
N PHE A 347 2.89 7.56 24.21
CA PHE A 347 3.67 8.80 24.12
C PHE A 347 5.08 8.66 24.68
N GLN A 348 5.68 7.48 24.46
CA GLN A 348 7.08 7.27 24.79
C GLN A 348 7.96 8.04 23.80
N THR A 349 8.72 8.98 24.35
CA THR A 349 9.67 9.81 23.62
C THR A 349 11.11 9.49 24.03
N ASN A 350 12.08 10.11 23.35
CA ASN A 350 13.50 9.94 23.61
C ASN A 350 14.03 10.81 24.77
N GLU A 351 13.20 11.10 25.78
CA GLU A 351 13.54 11.94 26.95
C GLU A 351 14.78 11.46 27.74
N GLY A 352 15.21 10.21 27.54
CA GLY A 352 16.47 9.67 28.08
C GLY A 352 17.75 10.23 27.43
N ASP A 353 17.65 10.84 26.25
CA ASP A 353 18.74 11.55 25.57
C ASP A 353 18.62 13.06 25.82
N SER A 354 19.62 13.69 26.43
CA SER A 354 19.61 15.12 26.71
C SER A 354 19.48 16.03 25.49
N PHE A 355 19.76 15.52 24.28
CA PHE A 355 19.74 16.28 23.03
C PHE A 355 18.57 15.90 22.11
N TYR A 356 17.60 15.13 22.57
CA TYR A 356 16.51 14.62 21.71
C TYR A 356 15.63 15.71 21.08
N ARG A 357 15.64 16.94 21.63
CA ARG A 357 14.93 18.11 21.12
C ARG A 357 15.83 19.15 20.44
N GLU A 358 17.09 18.81 20.21
CA GLU A 358 18.08 19.72 19.63
C GLU A 358 18.53 19.24 18.25
N THR A 359 18.76 20.20 17.37
CA THR A 359 19.47 19.98 16.11
C THR A 359 20.91 20.50 16.21
N SER A 360 21.77 20.06 15.29
CA SER A 360 23.12 20.55 15.14
C SER A 360 23.45 20.72 13.65
N VAL A 361 24.41 21.59 13.35
CA VAL A 361 24.90 21.76 11.97
C VAL A 361 26.23 21.04 11.84
N VAL A 362 26.29 20.07 10.95
CA VAL A 362 27.52 19.35 10.58
C VAL A 362 28.05 19.85 9.25
N THR A 363 29.37 19.81 9.06
CA THR A 363 29.99 20.07 7.75
C THR A 363 30.43 18.75 7.16
N HIS A 364 29.87 18.38 6.00
CA HIS A 364 30.23 17.17 5.25
C HIS A 364 30.56 17.57 3.81
N GLU A 365 31.75 17.17 3.34
CA GLU A 365 32.28 17.56 2.02
C GLU A 365 32.19 19.06 1.69
N GLY A 366 32.30 19.92 2.70
CA GLY A 366 32.25 21.39 2.57
C GLY A 366 30.86 22.01 2.66
N GLU A 367 29.79 21.22 2.74
CA GLU A 367 28.42 21.71 2.90
C GLU A 367 27.92 21.62 4.34
N LYS A 368 27.12 22.60 4.75
CA LYS A 368 26.49 22.65 6.08
C LYS A 368 25.12 22.00 6.02
N ILE A 369 24.92 20.99 6.86
CA ILE A 369 23.66 20.24 6.92
C ILE A 369 23.15 20.21 8.35
N THR A 370 21.87 20.51 8.53
CA THR A 370 21.19 20.40 9.83
C THR A 370 20.77 18.95 10.06
N VAL A 371 21.13 18.41 11.22
CA VAL A 371 20.83 17.03 11.62
C VAL A 371 20.35 16.98 13.07
N PRO A 372 19.59 15.95 13.49
CA PRO A 372 19.34 15.71 14.90
C PRO A 372 20.66 15.62 15.67
N LYS A 373 20.73 16.31 16.81
CA LYS A 373 21.90 16.26 17.70
C LYS A 373 21.91 14.99 18.55
N GLY A 374 20.73 14.55 19.01
CA GLY A 374 20.52 13.29 19.73
C GLY A 374 20.22 12.08 18.83
N ASP A 375 20.03 10.92 19.46
CA ASP A 375 19.56 9.69 18.82
C ASP A 375 18.03 9.70 18.72
N VAL A 376 17.51 9.87 17.49
CA VAL A 376 16.06 9.84 17.20
C VAL A 376 15.40 8.47 17.45
N LEU A 377 16.18 7.44 17.80
CA LEU A 377 15.73 6.10 18.16
C LEU A 377 16.17 5.69 19.58
N HIS A 378 16.58 6.65 20.43
CA HIS A 378 17.21 6.40 21.72
C HIS A 378 16.45 5.38 22.59
N GLN A 379 15.16 5.60 22.83
CA GLN A 379 14.40 4.74 23.73
C GLN A 379 14.17 3.35 23.16
N PHE A 380 13.91 3.23 21.86
CA PHE A 380 13.80 1.94 21.18
C PHE A 380 15.11 1.15 21.28
N ARG A 381 16.24 1.81 21.01
CA ARG A 381 17.57 1.23 21.16
C ARG A 381 17.84 0.76 22.59
N HIS A 382 17.48 1.57 23.58
CA HIS A 382 17.61 1.20 24.99
C HIS A 382 16.80 -0.06 25.34
N ASP A 383 15.54 -0.13 24.92
CA ASP A 383 14.66 -1.26 25.22
C ASP A 383 15.13 -2.56 24.52
N VAL A 384 15.68 -2.48 23.30
CA VAL A 384 16.31 -3.63 22.63
C VAL A 384 17.59 -4.10 23.33
N LYS A 385 18.48 -3.17 23.69
CA LYS A 385 19.76 -3.49 24.36
C LYS A 385 19.57 -4.07 25.76
N SER A 386 18.54 -3.59 26.47
CA SER A 386 18.25 -4.02 27.84
C SER A 386 17.29 -5.21 27.93
N GLY A 387 16.84 -5.77 26.80
CA GLY A 387 15.92 -6.91 26.78
C GLY A 387 14.50 -6.57 27.27
N LYS A 388 14.09 -5.30 27.13
CA LYS A 388 12.79 -4.76 27.56
C LYS A 388 11.84 -4.45 26.40
N LEU A 389 12.17 -4.85 25.18
CA LEU A 389 11.30 -4.68 24.02
C LEU A 389 9.93 -5.37 24.28
N PRO A 390 8.78 -4.68 24.11
CA PRO A 390 7.47 -5.27 24.36
C PRO A 390 7.07 -6.26 23.25
N ALA A 391 5.95 -6.96 23.44
CA ALA A 391 5.43 -7.88 22.44
C ALA A 391 5.00 -7.16 21.15
N VAL A 392 4.49 -5.93 21.25
CA VAL A 392 4.15 -5.08 20.09
C VAL A 392 4.84 -3.71 20.21
N SER A 393 5.59 -3.33 19.18
CA SER A 393 6.30 -2.04 19.12
C SER A 393 5.91 -1.30 17.85
N TRP A 394 5.39 -0.08 17.98
CA TRP A 394 5.16 0.80 16.85
C TRP A 394 6.22 1.89 16.79
N LEU A 395 6.71 2.20 15.59
CA LEU A 395 7.66 3.28 15.35
C LEU A 395 6.98 4.37 14.54
N VAL A 396 7.10 5.62 15.01
CA VAL A 396 6.63 6.82 14.29
C VAL A 396 7.82 7.72 14.01
N ALA A 397 8.16 7.85 12.74
CA ALA A 397 9.33 8.59 12.28
C ALA A 397 9.04 10.10 12.18
N PRO A 398 10.04 10.97 12.36
CA PRO A 398 9.93 12.35 11.91
C PRO A 398 9.81 12.46 10.39
N GLN A 399 9.28 13.59 9.91
CA GLN A 399 8.97 13.81 8.49
C GLN A 399 10.16 13.50 7.56
N SER A 400 11.36 13.96 7.91
CA SER A 400 12.55 13.74 7.07
C SER A 400 13.01 12.28 7.05
N PHE A 401 12.50 11.45 7.95
CA PHE A 401 12.81 10.02 8.09
C PHE A 401 11.62 9.12 7.73
N SER A 402 10.51 9.70 7.28
CA SER A 402 9.29 8.98 6.92
C SER A 402 9.15 8.70 5.43
N ASP A 403 10.16 9.01 4.59
CA ASP A 403 10.06 9.00 3.12
C ASP A 403 9.02 9.97 2.53
N HIS A 404 8.36 10.81 3.34
CA HIS A 404 7.41 11.79 2.85
C HIS A 404 8.07 12.72 1.79
N PRO A 405 7.47 12.90 0.60
CA PRO A 405 8.11 13.57 -0.55
C PRO A 405 8.28 15.10 -0.40
N SER A 406 7.66 15.71 0.60
CA SER A 406 7.92 17.12 0.93
C SER A 406 9.22 17.34 1.71
N ALA A 407 9.88 16.28 2.17
CA ALA A 407 11.14 16.33 2.90
C ALA A 407 12.19 15.44 2.21
N PRO A 408 13.49 15.70 2.39
CA PRO A 408 14.53 14.80 1.90
C PRO A 408 14.32 13.37 2.43
N MET A 409 14.37 12.39 1.53
CA MET A 409 14.00 10.99 1.80
C MET A 409 15.07 10.22 2.59
N TYR A 410 15.25 10.52 3.87
CA TYR A 410 16.16 9.75 4.74
C TYR A 410 15.52 8.47 5.31
N GLY A 411 14.33 8.06 4.85
CA GLY A 411 13.62 6.88 5.37
C GLY A 411 14.42 5.59 5.20
N ALA A 412 15.17 5.44 4.09
CA ALA A 412 16.05 4.29 3.90
C ALA A 412 17.11 4.15 5.01
N TRP A 413 17.65 5.28 5.51
CA TRP A 413 18.54 5.26 6.67
C TRP A 413 17.79 4.84 7.93
N TYR A 414 16.59 5.39 8.18
CA TYR A 414 15.79 5.06 9.36
C TYR A 414 15.46 3.57 9.43
N VAL A 415 15.02 2.97 8.31
CA VAL A 415 14.75 1.52 8.21
C VAL A 415 16.04 0.72 8.41
N SER A 416 17.15 1.13 7.80
CA SER A 416 18.46 0.50 8.00
C SER A 416 18.89 0.53 9.47
N GLU A 417 18.65 1.64 10.17
CA GLU A 417 19.04 1.81 11.57
C GLU A 417 18.14 1.00 12.51
N LEU A 418 16.85 0.88 12.23
CA LEU A 418 15.97 -0.03 12.99
C LEU A 418 16.41 -1.49 12.87
N LEU A 419 16.73 -1.96 11.66
CA LEU A 419 17.30 -3.30 11.46
C LEU A 419 18.63 -3.44 12.18
N ASN A 420 19.47 -2.39 12.17
CA ASN A 420 20.71 -2.41 12.93
C ASN A 420 20.45 -2.59 14.44
N ILE A 421 19.60 -1.77 15.04
CA ILE A 421 19.24 -1.85 16.46
C ILE A 421 18.75 -3.25 16.83
N LEU A 422 17.84 -3.81 16.03
CA LEU A 422 17.28 -5.13 16.29
C LEU A 422 18.34 -6.23 16.19
N THR A 423 19.27 -6.13 15.23
CA THR A 423 20.31 -7.16 14.99
C THR A 423 21.53 -7.02 15.90
N GLU A 424 21.76 -5.85 16.52
CA GLU A 424 22.79 -5.65 17.56
C GLU A 424 22.59 -6.61 18.75
N ASN A 425 21.34 -7.05 19.00
CA ASN A 425 21.02 -8.09 19.95
C ASN A 425 20.45 -9.34 19.22
N PRO A 426 21.30 -10.32 18.86
CA PRO A 426 20.87 -11.50 18.11
C PRO A 426 19.75 -12.30 18.79
N GLU A 427 19.69 -12.28 20.13
CA GLU A 427 18.65 -12.96 20.90
C GLU A 427 17.26 -12.32 20.73
N VAL A 428 17.22 -11.00 20.46
CA VAL A 428 15.99 -10.28 20.11
C VAL A 428 15.62 -10.58 18.66
N TRP A 429 16.53 -10.33 17.71
CA TRP A 429 16.22 -10.47 16.28
C TRP A 429 15.72 -11.88 15.90
N LYS A 430 16.31 -12.94 16.47
CA LYS A 430 15.88 -14.32 16.20
C LYS A 430 14.42 -14.59 16.60
N LYS A 431 13.81 -13.69 17.36
CA LYS A 431 12.41 -13.72 17.83
C LYS A 431 11.60 -12.50 17.37
N THR A 432 12.06 -11.75 16.37
CA THR A 432 11.39 -10.55 15.89
C THR A 432 10.73 -10.75 14.52
N ILE A 433 9.54 -10.17 14.37
CA ILE A 433 8.88 -9.90 13.10
C ILE A 433 8.89 -8.39 12.91
N PHE A 434 9.65 -7.89 11.94
CA PHE A 434 9.63 -6.48 11.56
C PHE A 434 8.76 -6.29 10.31
N ILE A 435 7.75 -5.42 10.41
CA ILE A 435 6.82 -5.10 9.32
C ILE A 435 7.04 -3.64 8.93
N LEU A 436 7.49 -3.44 7.69
CA LEU A 436 7.53 -2.13 7.03
C LEU A 436 6.31 -2.02 6.12
N ASN A 437 5.46 -1.01 6.34
CA ASN A 437 4.38 -0.63 5.42
C ASN A 437 4.34 0.89 5.19
N TYR A 438 3.41 1.31 4.35
CA TYR A 438 3.17 2.72 4.02
C TYR A 438 1.69 3.06 4.22
N ASP A 439 1.39 4.31 4.51
CA ASP A 439 0.05 4.81 4.81
C ASP A 439 -0.79 5.01 3.53
N GLU A 440 -0.25 5.67 2.50
CA GLU A 440 -0.89 5.96 1.21
C GLU A 440 0.13 6.20 0.07
N ASN A 441 -0.30 6.66 -1.11
CA ASN A 441 0.48 6.65 -2.35
C ASN A 441 1.08 7.99 -2.79
N ASP A 442 0.91 9.07 -2.02
CA ASP A 442 1.23 10.49 -2.30
C ASP A 442 0.54 11.06 -3.54
N GLY A 443 -0.22 10.26 -4.29
CA GLY A 443 -0.69 10.59 -5.63
C GLY A 443 0.19 10.06 -6.76
N TYR A 444 1.21 9.25 -6.47
CA TYR A 444 1.91 8.48 -7.50
C TYR A 444 1.05 7.34 -8.04
N PHE A 445 1.17 7.12 -9.35
CA PHE A 445 0.42 6.15 -10.11
C PHE A 445 0.65 4.73 -9.60
N ASP A 446 -0.42 3.94 -9.56
CA ASP A 446 -0.37 2.48 -9.48
C ASP A 446 -1.36 1.91 -10.49
N HIS A 447 -0.99 0.84 -11.18
CA HIS A 447 -1.75 0.31 -12.30
C HIS A 447 -2.88 -0.61 -11.90
N ILE A 448 -2.86 -1.16 -10.68
CA ILE A 448 -3.90 -2.06 -10.21
C ILE A 448 -5.01 -1.22 -9.62
N PRO A 449 -6.22 -1.22 -10.23
CA PRO A 449 -7.36 -0.56 -9.63
C PRO A 449 -7.70 -1.22 -8.28
N PRO A 450 -8.03 -0.43 -7.25
CA PRO A 450 -8.39 -0.99 -5.95
C PRO A 450 -9.61 -1.91 -6.01
N PHE A 451 -9.65 -2.93 -5.14
CA PHE A 451 -10.85 -3.71 -4.87
C PHE A 451 -11.71 -2.97 -3.84
N VAL A 452 -12.91 -2.54 -4.24
CA VAL A 452 -13.75 -1.64 -3.44
C VAL A 452 -15.10 -2.23 -3.10
N ALA A 453 -15.80 -1.68 -2.10
CA ALA A 453 -17.20 -2.02 -1.85
C ALA A 453 -18.12 -1.42 -2.94
N PRO A 454 -19.23 -2.09 -3.30
CA PRO A 454 -20.26 -1.49 -4.16
C PRO A 454 -21.01 -0.37 -3.43
N ASN A 455 -21.74 0.46 -4.18
CA ASN A 455 -22.60 1.48 -3.59
C ASN A 455 -23.80 0.78 -2.91
N PRO A 456 -23.97 0.89 -1.57
CA PRO A 456 -25.06 0.23 -0.86
C PRO A 456 -26.45 0.72 -1.27
N ALA A 457 -26.57 1.90 -1.89
CA ALA A 457 -27.83 2.46 -2.37
C ALA A 457 -28.15 2.09 -3.84
N ASP A 458 -27.23 1.43 -4.56
CA ASP A 458 -27.43 1.02 -5.95
C ASP A 458 -27.11 -0.47 -6.15
N SER A 459 -28.17 -1.28 -6.28
CA SER A 459 -28.06 -2.72 -6.54
C SER A 459 -27.43 -3.08 -7.89
N HIS A 460 -27.28 -2.11 -8.80
CA HIS A 460 -26.63 -2.30 -10.10
C HIS A 460 -25.14 -1.93 -10.06
N SER A 461 -24.64 -1.43 -8.92
CA SER A 461 -23.24 -0.99 -8.79
C SER A 461 -22.27 -2.15 -8.58
N GLY A 462 -22.73 -3.31 -8.12
CA GLY A 462 -21.94 -4.49 -7.80
C GLY A 462 -22.67 -5.37 -6.77
N LYS A 463 -22.01 -6.40 -6.22
CA LYS A 463 -22.67 -7.31 -5.27
C LYS A 463 -21.68 -7.99 -4.31
N THR A 464 -22.10 -8.19 -3.06
CA THR A 464 -21.32 -8.94 -2.06
C THR A 464 -22.10 -10.16 -1.58
N SER A 465 -21.40 -11.13 -0.98
CA SER A 465 -22.01 -12.19 -0.18
C SER A 465 -22.95 -11.58 0.89
N PRO A 466 -24.16 -12.14 1.12
CA PRO A 466 -25.21 -11.51 1.92
C PRO A 466 -24.83 -11.20 3.38
N GLU A 467 -23.91 -11.96 3.96
CA GLU A 467 -23.45 -11.78 5.35
C GLU A 467 -22.44 -10.64 5.52
N LEU A 468 -21.91 -10.09 4.43
CA LEU A 468 -20.90 -9.04 4.48
C LEU A 468 -21.56 -7.68 4.66
N ASP A 469 -21.43 -7.09 5.85
CA ASP A 469 -21.71 -5.67 6.09
C ASP A 469 -20.58 -4.81 5.51
N TYR A 470 -20.95 -3.93 4.57
CA TYR A 470 -20.11 -2.93 3.93
C TYR A 470 -20.69 -1.52 4.03
N SER A 471 -21.65 -1.26 4.93
CA SER A 471 -22.29 0.06 5.02
C SER A 471 -21.32 1.18 5.42
N GLY A 472 -20.25 0.83 6.14
CA GLY A 472 -19.17 1.74 6.53
C GLY A 472 -18.06 1.90 5.48
N GLU A 473 -18.19 1.23 4.33
CA GLU A 473 -17.17 1.19 3.27
C GLU A 473 -17.52 2.12 2.09
N TYR A 474 -18.48 3.03 2.27
CA TYR A 474 -18.94 3.97 1.26
C TYR A 474 -19.36 5.31 1.88
N VAL A 475 -18.96 6.42 1.26
CA VAL A 475 -19.39 7.78 1.59
C VAL A 475 -20.36 8.25 0.51
N SER A 476 -21.60 8.55 0.87
CA SER A 476 -22.60 9.08 -0.05
C SER A 476 -22.52 10.61 -0.16
N LEU A 477 -22.96 11.16 -1.30
CA LEU A 477 -23.04 12.62 -1.46
C LEU A 477 -23.93 13.29 -0.40
N ALA A 478 -25.01 12.61 0.01
CA ALA A 478 -25.90 13.12 1.05
C ALA A 478 -25.20 13.25 2.41
N GLN A 479 -24.33 12.30 2.76
CA GLN A 479 -23.54 12.39 4.00
C GLN A 479 -22.54 13.53 3.95
N GLU A 480 -21.86 13.73 2.82
CA GLU A 480 -20.91 14.84 2.64
C GLU A 480 -21.58 16.20 2.84
N LEU A 481 -22.71 16.44 2.16
CA LEU A 481 -23.44 17.69 2.28
C LEU A 481 -24.03 17.91 3.69
N ALA A 482 -24.50 16.84 4.33
CA ALA A 482 -25.01 16.90 5.70
C ALA A 482 -23.92 17.22 6.73
N ASP A 483 -22.67 16.87 6.44
CA ASP A 483 -21.49 17.16 7.25
C ASP A 483 -20.93 18.59 7.03
N GLY A 484 -21.60 19.37 6.16
CA GLY A 484 -21.27 20.77 5.89
C GLY A 484 -20.23 20.98 4.78
N GLU A 485 -19.89 19.94 4.02
CA GLU A 485 -18.99 20.08 2.88
C GLU A 485 -19.63 20.92 1.78
N GLU A 486 -18.84 21.84 1.21
CA GLU A 486 -19.30 22.63 0.07
C GLU A 486 -19.56 21.72 -1.13
N LYS A 487 -20.58 22.05 -1.92
CA LYS A 487 -21.03 21.23 -3.05
C LYS A 487 -19.90 20.89 -4.05
N ASP A 488 -18.95 21.80 -4.22
CA ASP A 488 -17.83 21.63 -5.14
C ASP A 488 -16.74 20.68 -4.61
N ASN A 489 -16.69 20.44 -3.29
CA ASN A 489 -15.77 19.53 -2.63
C ASN A 489 -16.44 18.21 -2.19
N ALA A 490 -17.76 18.21 -2.05
CA ALA A 490 -18.55 17.04 -1.65
C ALA A 490 -18.36 15.88 -2.63
N THR A 491 -17.73 14.80 -2.16
CA THR A 491 -17.29 13.69 -3.03
C THR A 491 -17.87 12.36 -2.57
N GLU A 492 -18.57 11.69 -3.48
CA GLU A 492 -19.14 10.37 -3.25
C GLU A 492 -18.21 9.23 -3.72
N GLY A 493 -18.15 8.15 -2.94
CA GLY A 493 -17.72 6.85 -3.41
C GLY A 493 -17.18 5.93 -2.31
N PRO A 494 -16.52 4.80 -2.69
CA PRO A 494 -16.07 3.81 -1.74
C PRO A 494 -14.90 4.31 -0.89
N VAL A 495 -14.90 3.95 0.39
CA VAL A 495 -13.80 4.24 1.32
C VAL A 495 -12.55 3.47 0.88
N GLY A 496 -12.66 2.16 0.72
CA GLY A 496 -11.52 1.33 0.33
C GLY A 496 -11.89 0.01 -0.34
N LEU A 497 -10.90 -0.80 -0.72
CA LEU A 497 -9.46 -0.57 -0.50
C LEU A 497 -8.93 0.65 -1.29
N GLY A 498 -7.81 1.20 -0.83
CA GLY A 498 -7.07 2.28 -1.48
C GLY A 498 -6.11 1.78 -2.57
N TYR A 499 -5.18 2.62 -3.02
CA TYR A 499 -4.15 2.21 -3.99
C TYR A 499 -3.09 1.30 -3.36
N ARG A 500 -2.35 0.54 -4.19
CA ARG A 500 -1.27 -0.30 -3.66
C ARG A 500 -0.15 0.53 -3.08
N VAL A 501 0.35 0.10 -1.93
CA VAL A 501 1.47 0.69 -1.20
C VAL A 501 2.42 -0.41 -0.73
N PRO A 502 3.73 -0.16 -0.63
CA PRO A 502 4.68 -1.19 -0.25
C PRO A 502 4.38 -1.84 1.11
N LEU A 503 4.61 -3.15 1.19
CA LEU A 503 4.76 -3.88 2.45
C LEU A 503 5.87 -4.92 2.32
N ILE A 504 6.82 -4.89 3.25
CA ILE A 504 7.89 -5.87 3.38
C ILE A 504 7.94 -6.37 4.83
N VAL A 505 7.96 -7.68 5.01
CA VAL A 505 8.14 -8.29 6.33
C VAL A 505 9.54 -8.84 6.41
N ALA A 506 10.40 -8.26 7.25
CA ALA A 506 11.73 -8.75 7.55
C ALA A 506 11.73 -9.53 8.86
N SER A 507 12.08 -10.81 8.78
CA SER A 507 12.03 -11.73 9.91
C SER A 507 12.82 -12.99 9.58
N PRO A 508 13.31 -13.72 10.60
CA PRO A 508 13.85 -15.06 10.38
C PRO A 508 12.94 -16.00 9.57
N TRP A 509 11.61 -15.82 9.64
CA TRP A 509 10.61 -16.66 8.97
C TRP A 509 10.14 -16.14 7.61
N SER A 510 10.70 -15.03 7.12
CA SER A 510 10.31 -14.41 5.84
C SER A 510 11.47 -14.25 4.85
N LYS A 511 12.63 -14.86 5.15
CA LYS A 511 13.84 -14.83 4.31
C LYS A 511 13.62 -15.46 2.93
N GLY A 512 14.43 -15.03 1.94
CA GLY A 512 14.54 -15.66 0.63
C GLY A 512 13.95 -14.87 -0.55
N GLY A 513 13.63 -13.59 -0.35
CA GLY A 513 13.19 -12.72 -1.45
C GLY A 513 11.86 -13.14 -2.08
N TRP A 514 10.91 -13.57 -1.25
CA TRP A 514 9.63 -14.10 -1.72
C TRP A 514 8.65 -12.98 -2.09
N VAL A 515 7.76 -13.27 -3.03
CA VAL A 515 6.59 -12.44 -3.33
C VAL A 515 5.35 -13.07 -2.70
N ASN A 516 4.55 -12.26 -2.02
CA ASN A 516 3.22 -12.63 -1.57
C ASN A 516 2.17 -11.81 -2.33
N SER A 517 1.19 -12.49 -2.90
CA SER A 517 0.14 -11.89 -3.74
C SER A 517 -1.27 -12.12 -3.17
N GLU A 518 -1.36 -12.38 -1.87
CA GLU A 518 -2.63 -12.30 -1.13
C GLU A 518 -3.06 -10.84 -1.05
N ILE A 519 -4.35 -10.57 -1.25
CA ILE A 519 -4.90 -9.23 -1.03
C ILE A 519 -4.75 -8.89 0.45
N CYS A 520 -4.02 -7.83 0.76
CA CYS A 520 -3.86 -7.32 2.11
C CYS A 520 -4.07 -5.81 2.11
N ASP A 521 -4.43 -5.25 3.26
CA ASP A 521 -4.38 -3.81 3.49
C ASP A 521 -3.76 -3.49 4.85
N ILE A 522 -3.79 -2.22 5.27
CA ILE A 522 -3.25 -1.81 6.57
C ILE A 522 -3.90 -2.58 7.72
N THR A 523 -5.20 -2.95 7.63
CA THR A 523 -5.86 -3.73 8.68
C THR A 523 -5.32 -5.16 8.80
N SER A 524 -4.65 -5.68 7.77
CA SER A 524 -4.00 -6.99 7.82
C SER A 524 -2.94 -7.09 8.91
N THR A 525 -2.31 -5.98 9.33
CA THR A 525 -1.39 -6.00 10.48
C THR A 525 -2.11 -6.24 11.81
N ILE A 526 -3.33 -5.71 11.96
CA ILE A 526 -4.19 -5.98 13.11
C ILE A 526 -4.60 -7.45 13.08
N GLN A 527 -5.17 -7.92 11.96
CA GLN A 527 -5.62 -9.31 11.81
C GLN A 527 -4.49 -10.32 12.07
N PHE A 528 -3.26 -10.01 11.63
CA PHE A 528 -2.07 -10.78 11.96
C PHE A 528 -1.85 -10.88 13.47
N MET A 529 -1.92 -9.76 14.19
CA MET A 529 -1.76 -9.74 15.65
C MET A 529 -2.88 -10.49 16.37
N GLU A 530 -4.13 -10.40 15.90
CA GLU A 530 -5.24 -11.22 16.42
C GLU A 530 -4.91 -12.72 16.32
N HIS A 531 -4.53 -13.16 15.11
CA HIS A 531 -4.14 -14.54 14.84
C HIS A 531 -2.96 -14.95 15.71
N PHE A 532 -1.91 -14.15 15.72
CA PHE A 532 -0.66 -14.44 16.41
C PHE A 532 -0.89 -14.63 17.92
N PHE A 533 -1.57 -13.70 18.59
CA PHE A 533 -1.78 -13.80 20.03
C PHE A 533 -2.82 -14.86 20.42
N GLU A 534 -3.82 -15.13 19.57
CA GLU A 534 -4.72 -16.25 19.78
C GLU A 534 -3.97 -17.58 19.70
N LYS A 535 -3.16 -17.80 18.67
CA LYS A 535 -2.41 -19.06 18.50
C LYS A 535 -1.27 -19.22 19.50
N LYS A 536 -0.55 -18.14 19.80
CA LYS A 536 0.63 -18.18 20.69
C LYS A 536 0.25 -18.20 22.17
N LEU A 537 -0.70 -17.35 22.58
CA LEU A 537 -0.99 -17.10 24.00
C LEU A 537 -2.40 -17.56 24.42
N GLY A 538 -3.25 -18.01 23.49
CA GLY A 538 -4.65 -18.29 23.78
C GLY A 538 -5.46 -17.02 24.14
N LYS A 539 -4.92 -15.83 23.86
CA LYS A 539 -5.56 -14.55 24.16
C LYS A 539 -6.37 -14.09 22.95
N HIS A 540 -7.68 -14.06 23.10
CA HIS A 540 -8.58 -13.61 22.05
C HIS A 540 -8.65 -12.07 22.05
N VAL A 541 -7.85 -11.44 21.19
CA VAL A 541 -7.81 -9.97 21.01
C VAL A 541 -8.34 -9.64 19.63
N LYS A 542 -9.66 -9.51 19.52
CA LYS A 542 -10.33 -9.25 18.24
C LYS A 542 -10.65 -7.76 18.09
N GLU A 543 -10.26 -7.18 16.96
CA GLU A 543 -10.67 -5.86 16.52
C GLU A 543 -12.09 -5.93 15.93
N GLU A 544 -13.04 -5.41 16.68
CA GLU A 544 -14.46 -5.43 16.34
C GLU A 544 -14.85 -4.34 15.35
N ASN A 545 -13.98 -3.35 15.15
CA ASN A 545 -14.23 -2.23 14.25
C ASN A 545 -14.01 -2.59 12.77
N ILE A 546 -13.21 -3.61 12.46
CA ILE A 546 -12.98 -4.03 11.07
C ILE A 546 -14.29 -4.60 10.53
N SER A 547 -14.81 -3.99 9.46
CA SER A 547 -16.05 -4.43 8.81
C SER A 547 -15.94 -5.89 8.36
N SER A 548 -17.06 -6.62 8.38
CA SER A 548 -17.07 -8.00 7.88
C SER A 548 -16.67 -8.09 6.41
N TRP A 549 -17.00 -7.09 5.60
CA TRP A 549 -16.56 -7.02 4.20
C TRP A 549 -15.04 -6.93 4.09
N ARG A 550 -14.40 -6.01 4.80
CA ARG A 550 -12.95 -5.80 4.75
C ARG A 550 -12.19 -7.02 5.26
N ARG A 551 -12.60 -7.54 6.41
CA ARG A 551 -12.07 -8.77 7.00
C ARG A 551 -12.20 -9.97 6.06
N ALA A 552 -13.25 -10.01 5.23
CA ALA A 552 -13.42 -11.09 4.28
C ALA A 552 -12.40 -10.99 3.13
N ILE A 553 -12.18 -9.80 2.57
CA ILE A 553 -11.38 -9.64 1.36
C ILE A 553 -9.87 -9.43 1.60
N THR A 554 -9.45 -9.09 2.83
CA THR A 554 -8.03 -8.91 3.18
C THR A 554 -7.49 -10.03 4.06
N GLY A 555 -6.27 -10.48 3.76
CA GLY A 555 -5.57 -11.54 4.49
C GLY A 555 -5.03 -11.10 5.84
N ASP A 556 -4.55 -12.06 6.63
CA ASP A 556 -4.00 -11.87 7.98
C ASP A 556 -2.46 -11.90 8.01
N LEU A 557 -1.80 -11.73 6.86
CA LEU A 557 -0.35 -11.79 6.65
C LEU A 557 0.33 -13.13 6.99
N THR A 558 -0.40 -14.17 7.42
CA THR A 558 0.25 -15.43 7.84
C THR A 558 0.88 -16.21 6.70
N SER A 559 0.40 -16.02 5.46
CA SER A 559 0.95 -16.63 4.24
C SER A 559 2.36 -16.14 3.86
N ILE A 560 2.86 -15.11 4.55
CA ILE A 560 4.23 -14.56 4.43
C ILE A 560 5.26 -15.44 5.14
N PHE A 561 4.86 -16.31 6.07
CA PHE A 561 5.82 -17.00 6.90
C PHE A 561 6.09 -18.42 6.42
N ARG A 562 7.34 -18.82 6.59
CA ARG A 562 7.87 -20.16 6.33
C ARG A 562 8.55 -20.68 7.58
N LYS A 563 8.76 -22.00 7.66
CA LYS A 563 9.65 -22.56 8.68
C LYS A 563 11.06 -22.05 8.43
N ALA A 564 11.79 -21.79 9.51
CA ALA A 564 13.16 -21.35 9.39
C ALA A 564 14.07 -22.47 8.84
N GLU A 565 14.77 -22.16 7.76
CA GLU A 565 15.84 -22.95 7.17
C GLU A 565 17.18 -22.24 7.44
N GLY A 566 18.28 -22.95 7.69
CA GLY A 566 19.57 -22.31 7.96
C GLY A 566 20.21 -21.75 6.68
N ALA A 567 20.74 -20.52 6.72
CA ALA A 567 21.51 -19.92 5.64
C ALA A 567 22.83 -19.30 6.14
N ASN A 568 23.74 -19.03 5.19
CA ASN A 568 25.13 -18.62 5.44
C ASN A 568 25.28 -17.10 5.56
N ALA A 569 26.15 -16.68 6.49
CA ALA A 569 26.53 -15.29 6.74
C ALA A 569 27.47 -14.70 5.67
N VAL A 570 27.38 -13.38 5.46
CA VAL A 570 28.35 -12.53 4.75
C VAL A 570 28.53 -11.25 5.58
N ASP A 571 29.71 -10.64 5.54
CA ASP A 571 30.16 -9.52 6.38
C ASP A 571 30.57 -8.33 5.48
N LEU A 572 30.24 -7.06 5.79
CA LEU A 572 30.84 -5.77 5.32
C LEU A 572 30.13 -4.47 5.90
N PRO A 573 30.14 -3.20 5.36
CA PRO A 573 29.80 -1.98 6.13
C PRO A 573 28.42 -1.31 5.90
N PHE A 574 28.02 -0.50 6.88
CA PHE A 574 26.72 0.18 7.06
C PHE A 574 26.46 1.35 6.11
N LEU A 575 25.18 1.75 5.96
CA LEU A 575 24.85 3.05 5.36
C LEU A 575 25.26 4.17 6.32
N ASP A 576 26.26 4.97 5.92
CA ASP A 576 26.63 6.17 6.66
C ASP A 576 25.53 7.23 6.55
N ARG A 577 24.98 7.63 7.69
CA ARG A 577 23.92 8.63 7.80
C ARG A 577 24.29 9.93 7.09
N ASN A 578 25.49 10.45 7.36
CA ASN A 578 25.92 11.75 6.86
C ASN A 578 26.14 11.70 5.35
N GLN A 579 26.66 10.59 4.82
CA GLN A 579 26.82 10.36 3.38
C GLN A 579 25.47 10.26 2.65
N GLN A 580 24.48 9.57 3.22
CA GLN A 580 23.12 9.51 2.66
C GLN A 580 22.47 10.89 2.64
N ILE A 581 22.56 11.60 3.77
CA ILE A 581 22.04 12.96 3.89
C ILE A 581 22.68 13.88 2.84
N TYR A 582 24.01 13.84 2.71
CA TYR A 582 24.75 14.62 1.72
C TYR A 582 24.34 14.28 0.28
N ALA A 583 24.23 13.00 -0.08
CA ALA A 583 23.89 12.58 -1.45
C ALA A 583 22.51 13.10 -1.91
N ILE A 584 21.53 13.14 -1.00
CA ILE A 584 20.18 13.65 -1.27
C ILE A 584 20.18 15.18 -1.35
N ASP A 585 20.91 15.86 -0.46
CA ASP A 585 21.03 17.32 -0.48
C ASP A 585 21.72 17.84 -1.76
N GLN A 586 22.73 17.11 -2.26
CA GLN A 586 23.37 17.39 -3.56
C GLN A 586 22.40 17.32 -4.75
N ALA A 587 21.24 16.66 -4.63
CA ALA A 587 20.23 16.64 -5.67
C ALA A 587 19.47 17.98 -5.82
N LYS A 588 19.47 18.86 -4.80
CA LYS A 588 18.74 20.15 -4.84
C LYS A 588 19.13 21.03 -6.03
N SER A 589 20.42 21.03 -6.38
CA SER A 589 20.98 21.89 -7.43
C SER A 589 20.85 21.30 -8.83
N LYS A 590 20.32 20.07 -8.97
CA LYS A 590 20.16 19.34 -10.23
C LYS A 590 18.92 19.80 -11.00
N PRO A 591 18.85 19.57 -12.33
CA PRO A 591 17.68 19.95 -13.12
C PRO A 591 16.42 19.17 -12.73
N LEU A 592 15.26 19.73 -13.08
CA LEU A 592 13.98 19.04 -12.98
C LEU A 592 13.95 17.76 -13.84
N PRO A 593 13.20 16.72 -13.43
CA PRO A 593 12.97 15.54 -14.27
C PRO A 593 12.45 15.94 -15.66
N ASN A 594 13.15 15.53 -16.71
CA ASN A 594 12.87 15.93 -18.10
C ASN A 594 12.93 14.76 -19.09
N ASN A 595 13.06 13.53 -18.59
CA ASN A 595 13.17 12.30 -19.36
C ASN A 595 11.80 11.64 -19.64
N PHE A 596 10.69 12.30 -19.34
CA PHE A 596 9.35 11.83 -19.68
C PHE A 596 9.06 12.02 -21.17
N HIS A 597 8.22 11.15 -21.72
CA HIS A 597 7.88 11.16 -23.14
C HIS A 597 6.39 11.45 -23.36
N VAL A 598 6.09 12.38 -24.27
CA VAL A 598 4.72 12.60 -24.78
C VAL A 598 4.49 11.66 -25.95
N TRP A 599 3.58 10.72 -25.80
CA TRP A 599 3.29 9.71 -26.82
C TRP A 599 2.53 10.29 -28.01
N SER A 600 2.99 9.96 -29.23
CA SER A 600 2.22 10.19 -30.45
C SER A 600 1.03 9.20 -30.53
N LYS A 601 0.06 9.49 -31.40
CA LYS A 601 -1.07 8.58 -31.64
C LYS A 601 -0.59 7.27 -32.25
N GLU A 602 0.44 7.35 -33.08
CA GLU A 602 1.10 6.24 -33.77
C GLU A 602 1.83 5.34 -32.78
N ASP A 603 2.58 5.91 -31.83
CA ASP A 603 3.26 5.13 -30.77
C ASP A 603 2.25 4.39 -29.90
N ALA A 604 1.19 5.08 -29.48
CA ALA A 604 0.13 4.47 -28.68
C ALA A 604 -0.60 3.36 -29.45
N ALA A 605 -0.87 3.56 -30.75
CA ALA A 605 -1.42 2.51 -31.62
C ALA A 605 -0.48 1.33 -31.81
N GLY A 606 0.83 1.60 -31.94
CA GLY A 606 1.88 0.60 -31.99
C GLY A 606 1.91 -0.25 -30.73
N LEU A 607 1.82 0.36 -29.55
CA LEU A 607 1.74 -0.39 -28.28
C LEU A 607 0.46 -1.24 -28.21
N ARG A 608 -0.71 -0.69 -28.56
CA ARG A 608 -1.99 -1.43 -28.55
C ARG A 608 -1.96 -2.67 -29.45
N SER A 609 -1.24 -2.61 -30.56
CA SER A 609 -1.16 -3.70 -31.54
C SER A 609 -0.07 -4.73 -31.21
N LYS A 610 1.10 -4.28 -30.72
CA LYS A 610 2.27 -5.15 -30.48
C LYS A 610 2.34 -5.68 -29.04
N GLY A 611 1.67 -5.03 -28.09
CA GLY A 611 1.72 -5.36 -26.66
C GLY A 611 3.03 -4.96 -25.96
N HIS A 612 3.99 -4.36 -26.66
CA HIS A 612 5.26 -3.91 -26.10
C HIS A 612 5.77 -2.66 -26.81
N SER A 613 6.58 -1.86 -26.10
CA SER A 613 7.24 -0.66 -26.63
C SER A 613 8.53 -0.39 -25.85
N THR A 614 9.55 0.15 -26.52
CA THR A 614 10.78 0.61 -25.87
C THR A 614 10.59 1.86 -25.03
N LEU A 615 9.47 2.56 -25.21
CA LEU A 615 9.09 3.77 -24.45
C LEU A 615 8.41 3.45 -23.12
N LEU A 616 7.97 2.21 -22.89
CA LEU A 616 7.43 1.79 -21.60
C LEU A 616 8.55 1.56 -20.57
N ALA A 617 8.17 1.69 -19.29
CA ALA A 617 9.01 1.30 -18.18
C ALA A 617 9.45 -0.16 -18.32
N ARG A 618 10.70 -0.44 -17.94
CA ARG A 618 11.28 -1.79 -18.00
C ARG A 618 11.38 -2.35 -16.59
N GLN A 619 10.71 -3.47 -16.36
CA GLN A 619 10.88 -4.26 -15.15
C GLN A 619 12.11 -5.17 -15.27
N GLU A 620 12.79 -5.41 -14.15
CA GLU A 620 13.92 -6.34 -14.04
C GLU A 620 13.52 -7.74 -14.48
N LYS A 621 14.45 -8.45 -15.12
CA LYS A 621 14.19 -9.82 -15.58
C LYS A 621 14.21 -10.83 -14.43
N GLY A 622 13.42 -11.89 -14.58
CA GLY A 622 13.43 -13.09 -13.75
C GLY A 622 12.22 -13.24 -12.82
N GLN A 623 12.03 -14.48 -12.36
CA GLN A 623 10.98 -14.86 -11.41
C GLN A 623 11.50 -14.87 -9.97
N LYS A 624 10.59 -14.72 -9.01
CA LYS A 624 10.83 -14.94 -7.57
C LYS A 624 10.09 -16.18 -7.08
N ASN A 625 10.46 -16.65 -5.90
CA ASN A 625 9.60 -17.59 -5.17
C ASN A 625 8.31 -16.87 -4.80
N SER A 626 7.18 -17.58 -4.84
CA SER A 626 5.86 -17.03 -4.52
C SER A 626 5.21 -17.82 -3.39
N SER A 627 4.61 -17.10 -2.45
CA SER A 627 3.90 -17.69 -1.31
C SER A 627 2.73 -18.58 -1.76
N ALA A 628 2.42 -19.59 -0.93
CA ALA A 628 1.30 -20.49 -1.17
C ALA A 628 0.02 -19.76 -0.79
N LEU A 629 -0.97 -19.74 -1.68
CA LEU A 629 -2.26 -19.11 -1.42
C LEU A 629 -3.36 -20.17 -1.56
N ALA A 630 -4.50 -19.93 -0.91
CA ALA A 630 -5.62 -20.86 -0.88
C ALA A 630 -6.84 -20.28 -1.64
N TYR A 631 -6.57 -19.57 -2.73
CA TYR A 631 -7.61 -19.12 -3.65
C TYR A 631 -8.14 -20.28 -4.49
N GLU A 632 -9.46 -20.48 -4.50
CA GLU A 632 -10.15 -21.46 -5.34
C GLU A 632 -11.22 -20.73 -6.17
N LEU A 633 -10.83 -20.07 -7.25
CA LEU A 633 -11.68 -19.09 -7.95
C LEU A 633 -12.26 -19.64 -9.26
N TYR A 634 -13.54 -19.41 -9.52
CA TYR A 634 -14.20 -19.77 -10.78
C TYR A 634 -15.11 -18.64 -11.24
N VAL A 635 -15.28 -18.52 -12.57
CA VAL A 635 -16.33 -17.68 -13.16
C VAL A 635 -16.96 -18.47 -14.30
N LYS A 636 -18.28 -18.58 -14.28
CA LYS A 636 -19.08 -19.25 -15.32
C LYS A 636 -19.95 -18.21 -16.01
N ASP A 637 -20.16 -18.37 -17.30
CA ASP A 637 -21.11 -17.58 -18.05
C ASP A 637 -22.28 -18.43 -18.54
N SER A 638 -23.45 -17.82 -18.67
CA SER A 638 -24.60 -18.42 -19.34
C SER A 638 -25.46 -17.33 -19.99
N PHE A 639 -26.18 -17.71 -21.05
CA PHE A 639 -27.06 -16.79 -21.75
C PHE A 639 -28.52 -17.03 -21.36
N ALA A 640 -29.15 -16.04 -20.74
CA ALA A 640 -30.57 -16.07 -20.41
C ALA A 640 -31.38 -15.59 -21.61
N LYS A 641 -31.68 -16.52 -22.53
CA LYS A 641 -32.34 -16.24 -23.82
C LYS A 641 -33.66 -15.49 -23.69
N GLU A 642 -34.49 -15.88 -22.73
CA GLU A 642 -35.80 -15.26 -22.48
C GLU A 642 -35.71 -13.77 -22.08
N HIS A 643 -34.58 -13.35 -21.52
CA HIS A 643 -34.36 -11.99 -21.03
C HIS A 643 -33.32 -11.21 -21.83
N ASN A 644 -32.70 -11.83 -22.84
CA ASN A 644 -31.60 -11.26 -23.62
C ASN A 644 -30.48 -10.70 -22.73
N GLN A 645 -30.03 -11.52 -21.78
CA GLN A 645 -29.03 -11.17 -20.77
C GLN A 645 -27.86 -12.15 -20.78
N ILE A 646 -26.65 -11.62 -20.56
CA ILE A 646 -25.48 -12.41 -20.21
C ILE A 646 -25.38 -12.47 -18.69
N HIS A 647 -25.32 -13.69 -18.17
CA HIS A 647 -25.25 -13.98 -16.74
C HIS A 647 -23.84 -14.45 -16.41
N LEU A 648 -23.19 -13.84 -15.42
CA LEU A 648 -21.94 -14.36 -14.84
C LEU A 648 -22.19 -14.82 -13.41
N THR A 649 -21.67 -16.01 -13.09
CA THR A 649 -21.59 -16.55 -11.73
C THR A 649 -20.14 -16.52 -11.27
N LEU A 650 -19.83 -15.67 -10.29
CA LEU A 650 -18.54 -15.59 -9.63
C LEU A 650 -18.54 -16.53 -8.42
N GLU A 651 -17.72 -17.57 -8.42
CA GLU A 651 -17.69 -18.60 -7.39
C GLU A 651 -16.32 -18.64 -6.70
N VAL A 652 -16.34 -18.73 -5.37
CA VAL A 652 -15.16 -19.03 -4.57
C VAL A 652 -15.38 -20.37 -3.91
N GLY A 653 -14.60 -21.37 -4.29
CA GLY A 653 -14.69 -22.73 -3.77
C GLY A 653 -14.06 -22.88 -2.37
N ASN A 654 -14.56 -23.86 -1.64
CA ASN A 654 -13.95 -24.33 -0.40
C ASN A 654 -13.75 -25.85 -0.37
N LYS A 655 -13.84 -26.49 -1.52
CA LYS A 655 -13.80 -27.96 -1.63
C LYS A 655 -12.39 -28.48 -1.43
N VAL A 656 -11.38 -27.74 -1.91
CA VAL A 656 -9.97 -28.17 -1.86
C VAL A 656 -9.31 -27.73 -0.55
N PHE A 657 -9.47 -26.46 -0.16
CA PHE A 657 -8.76 -25.90 0.99
C PHE A 657 -9.60 -25.84 2.27
N GLY A 658 -10.90 -26.14 2.22
CA GLY A 658 -11.77 -26.16 3.39
C GLY A 658 -11.80 -24.82 4.11
N SER A 659 -11.59 -24.83 5.43
CA SER A 659 -11.53 -23.61 6.24
C SER A 659 -10.32 -22.71 5.96
N LYS A 660 -9.35 -23.17 5.16
CA LYS A 660 -8.21 -22.35 4.73
C LYS A 660 -8.49 -21.58 3.44
N SER A 661 -9.61 -21.85 2.76
CA SER A 661 -9.95 -21.14 1.53
C SER A 661 -10.03 -19.64 1.78
N LEU A 662 -9.36 -18.90 0.91
CA LEU A 662 -9.44 -17.44 0.90
C LEU A 662 -10.73 -17.01 0.21
N ASN A 663 -11.43 -16.03 0.79
CA ASN A 663 -12.48 -15.30 0.08
C ASN A 663 -11.86 -14.46 -1.03
N SER A 664 -12.66 -13.94 -1.96
CA SER A 664 -12.11 -13.15 -3.07
C SER A 664 -12.95 -11.92 -3.38
N PRO A 665 -12.31 -10.75 -3.53
CA PRO A 665 -12.90 -9.69 -4.31
C PRO A 665 -12.79 -10.01 -5.82
N PHE A 666 -13.67 -9.41 -6.63
CA PHE A 666 -13.55 -9.39 -8.09
C PHE A 666 -13.91 -8.01 -8.63
N ASN A 667 -13.23 -7.60 -9.68
CA ASN A 667 -13.55 -6.39 -10.43
C ASN A 667 -13.98 -6.77 -11.84
N VAL A 668 -15.19 -6.39 -12.26
CA VAL A 668 -15.69 -6.63 -13.62
C VAL A 668 -15.69 -5.34 -14.40
N TYR A 669 -15.13 -5.37 -15.60
CA TYR A 669 -15.09 -4.27 -16.54
C TYR A 669 -15.86 -4.61 -17.81
N SER A 670 -16.62 -3.66 -18.33
CA SER A 670 -17.11 -3.74 -19.71
C SER A 670 -16.04 -3.32 -20.71
N GLY A 671 -16.17 -3.81 -21.94
CA GLY A 671 -15.49 -3.22 -23.09
C GLY A 671 -16.05 -1.84 -23.44
N PRO A 672 -15.39 -1.10 -24.35
CA PRO A 672 -15.78 0.24 -24.77
C PRO A 672 -17.10 0.28 -25.56
N SER A 673 -17.66 -0.88 -25.92
CA SER A 673 -18.94 -1.01 -26.62
C SER A 673 -20.17 -0.85 -25.73
N TYR A 674 -20.00 -0.75 -24.41
CA TYR A 674 -21.09 -0.54 -23.47
C TYR A 674 -21.66 0.88 -23.59
N LYS A 675 -22.98 1.06 -23.41
CA LYS A 675 -23.75 2.28 -23.77
C LYS A 675 -23.22 3.59 -23.18
N ASP A 676 -22.56 3.52 -22.02
CA ASP A 676 -21.98 4.66 -21.29
C ASP A 676 -20.44 4.70 -21.37
N GLY A 677 -19.86 3.97 -22.33
CA GLY A 677 -18.43 3.65 -22.36
C GLY A 677 -18.07 2.55 -21.36
N VAL A 678 -16.78 2.43 -21.02
CA VAL A 678 -16.31 1.41 -20.06
C VAL A 678 -16.94 1.65 -18.67
N LYS A 679 -17.56 0.60 -18.13
CA LYS A 679 -18.17 0.56 -16.81
C LYS A 679 -17.50 -0.49 -15.93
N PHE A 680 -17.57 -0.28 -14.62
CA PHE A 680 -16.92 -1.04 -13.56
C PHE A 680 -17.95 -1.54 -12.55
N TRP A 681 -17.77 -2.79 -12.08
CA TRP A 681 -18.55 -3.39 -11.00
C TRP A 681 -17.64 -4.16 -10.04
N PRO A 682 -17.63 -3.84 -8.73
CA PRO A 682 -16.91 -4.60 -7.73
C PRO A 682 -17.78 -5.69 -7.10
N PHE A 683 -17.14 -6.78 -6.70
CA PHE A 683 -17.76 -7.91 -6.02
C PHE A 683 -16.90 -8.40 -4.86
N ALA A 684 -17.52 -9.02 -3.86
CA ALA A 684 -16.83 -9.73 -2.79
C ALA A 684 -17.57 -11.04 -2.47
N VAL A 685 -16.89 -12.18 -2.62
CA VAL A 685 -17.48 -13.51 -2.50
C VAL A 685 -16.77 -14.28 -1.39
N VAL A 686 -17.53 -14.77 -0.42
CA VAL A 686 -17.05 -15.64 0.66
C VAL A 686 -16.79 -17.05 0.14
N ALA A 687 -15.75 -17.71 0.65
CA ALA A 687 -15.40 -19.06 0.28
C ALA A 687 -16.54 -20.07 0.57
N GLY A 688 -16.83 -20.91 -0.41
CA GLY A 688 -17.97 -21.83 -0.43
C GLY A 688 -19.25 -21.25 -1.01
N GLN A 689 -19.22 -20.01 -1.53
CA GLN A 689 -20.38 -19.34 -2.10
C GLN A 689 -20.16 -18.92 -3.56
N GLU A 690 -21.26 -18.48 -4.17
CA GLU A 690 -21.29 -17.89 -5.50
C GLU A 690 -22.18 -16.65 -5.53
N LEU A 691 -21.84 -15.70 -6.40
CA LEU A 691 -22.66 -14.54 -6.70
C LEU A 691 -22.98 -14.51 -8.19
N SER A 692 -24.26 -14.30 -8.47
CA SER A 692 -24.79 -14.13 -9.81
C SER A 692 -25.12 -12.67 -10.10
N PHE A 693 -24.80 -12.22 -11.31
CA PHE A 693 -25.11 -10.88 -11.81
C PHE A 693 -25.41 -10.92 -13.32
N ASP A 694 -26.39 -10.11 -13.74
CA ASP A 694 -26.92 -10.07 -15.10
C ASP A 694 -26.59 -8.75 -15.78
N TRP A 695 -26.20 -8.80 -17.06
CA TRP A 695 -26.06 -7.63 -17.92
C TRP A 695 -26.96 -7.75 -19.15
N ASN A 696 -27.73 -6.70 -19.44
CA ASN A 696 -28.59 -6.67 -20.61
C ASN A 696 -27.77 -6.54 -21.89
N LEU A 697 -28.03 -7.37 -22.90
CA LEU A 697 -27.37 -7.23 -24.20
C LEU A 697 -27.73 -5.92 -24.89
N ALA A 698 -28.87 -5.32 -24.57
CA ALA A 698 -29.25 -4.00 -25.10
C ALA A 698 -28.30 -2.88 -24.65
N ASP A 699 -27.54 -3.08 -23.57
CA ASP A 699 -26.57 -2.11 -23.08
C ASP A 699 -25.22 -2.19 -23.82
N PHE A 700 -25.03 -3.18 -24.69
CA PHE A 700 -23.84 -3.32 -25.52
C PHE A 700 -24.18 -3.04 -26.99
N LYS A 701 -23.32 -2.27 -27.66
CA LYS A 701 -23.44 -1.99 -29.09
C LYS A 701 -23.54 -3.29 -29.89
N ASP A 702 -24.51 -3.33 -30.81
CA ASP A 702 -24.82 -4.48 -31.66
C ASP A 702 -25.09 -5.78 -30.88
N HIS A 703 -25.56 -5.66 -29.63
CA HIS A 703 -25.80 -6.77 -28.70
C HIS A 703 -24.57 -7.66 -28.45
N HIS A 704 -23.37 -7.11 -28.64
CA HIS A 704 -22.11 -7.83 -28.49
C HIS A 704 -21.48 -7.49 -27.13
N TYR A 705 -21.66 -8.40 -26.16
CA TYR A 705 -21.07 -8.22 -24.84
C TYR A 705 -19.55 -8.38 -24.89
N ASP A 706 -18.87 -7.59 -24.06
CA ASP A 706 -17.44 -7.66 -23.80
C ASP A 706 -17.26 -7.38 -22.31
N LEU A 707 -16.98 -8.42 -21.54
CA LEU A 707 -16.83 -8.36 -20.09
C LEU A 707 -15.50 -8.99 -19.71
N THR A 708 -14.76 -8.35 -18.81
CA THR A 708 -13.52 -8.90 -18.24
C THR A 708 -13.59 -8.87 -16.72
N VAL A 709 -13.40 -10.02 -16.09
CA VAL A 709 -13.32 -10.20 -14.64
C VAL A 709 -11.86 -10.27 -14.23
N TYR A 710 -11.47 -9.49 -13.23
CA TYR A 710 -10.17 -9.52 -12.58
C TYR A 710 -10.33 -9.97 -11.14
N GLY A 711 -9.41 -10.80 -10.66
CA GLY A 711 -9.31 -11.22 -9.27
C GLY A 711 -7.85 -11.23 -8.80
N PRO A 712 -7.61 -11.69 -7.56
CA PRO A 712 -6.29 -11.74 -6.97
C PRO A 712 -5.30 -12.60 -7.75
N ASN A 713 -4.01 -12.38 -7.48
CA ASN A 713 -2.90 -13.15 -8.02
C ASN A 713 -2.95 -13.43 -9.55
N GLY A 714 -3.38 -12.44 -10.34
CA GLY A 714 -3.42 -12.54 -11.79
C GLY A 714 -4.59 -13.34 -12.36
N PHE A 715 -5.59 -13.67 -11.55
CA PHE A 715 -6.83 -14.28 -12.03
C PHE A 715 -7.55 -13.33 -12.99
N MET A 716 -7.79 -13.77 -14.23
CA MET A 716 -8.54 -13.02 -15.23
C MET A 716 -9.43 -13.92 -16.07
N ARG A 717 -10.64 -13.43 -16.39
CA ARG A 717 -11.62 -14.10 -17.25
C ARG A 717 -12.19 -13.10 -18.25
N GLY A 718 -12.06 -13.37 -19.54
CA GLY A 718 -12.62 -12.55 -20.61
C GLY A 718 -13.79 -13.25 -21.29
N PHE A 719 -14.91 -12.53 -21.46
CA PHE A 719 -16.14 -13.02 -22.06
C PHE A 719 -16.56 -12.07 -23.18
N LYS A 720 -16.49 -12.54 -24.44
CA LYS A 720 -17.03 -11.82 -25.59
C LYS A 720 -17.96 -12.70 -26.40
N GLY A 721 -19.04 -12.12 -26.92
CA GLY A 721 -19.97 -12.87 -27.75
C GLY A 721 -21.36 -12.24 -27.85
N GLN A 722 -22.24 -12.99 -28.48
CA GLN A 722 -23.66 -12.67 -28.64
C GLN A 722 -24.48 -13.88 -28.16
N GLU A 723 -25.72 -14.03 -28.63
CA GLU A 723 -26.50 -15.26 -28.46
C GLU A 723 -25.88 -16.40 -29.30
N GLU A 724 -24.95 -17.14 -28.70
CA GLU A 724 -24.25 -18.27 -29.33
C GLU A 724 -24.47 -19.55 -28.49
N PRO A 725 -24.71 -20.72 -29.11
CA PRO A 725 -25.14 -21.93 -28.42
C PRO A 725 -23.98 -22.76 -27.80
N LEU A 726 -22.83 -22.15 -27.50
CA LEU A 726 -21.69 -22.83 -26.88
C LEU A 726 -21.60 -22.49 -25.38
N SER A 727 -21.39 -23.49 -24.53
CA SER A 727 -21.00 -23.27 -23.13
C SER A 727 -19.56 -23.71 -22.91
N VAL A 728 -18.80 -22.90 -22.18
CA VAL A 728 -17.41 -23.20 -21.80
C VAL A 728 -17.27 -23.11 -20.28
N GLY A 729 -16.98 -24.25 -19.65
CA GLY A 729 -16.60 -24.31 -18.24
C GLY A 729 -15.08 -24.32 -18.08
N ALA A 730 -14.57 -23.54 -17.14
CA ALA A 730 -13.16 -23.57 -16.74
C ALA A 730 -13.04 -23.98 -15.27
N THR A 731 -12.47 -25.14 -15.02
CA THR A 731 -12.31 -25.73 -13.68
C THR A 731 -10.86 -26.18 -13.47
N TYR A 732 -10.53 -26.68 -12.29
CA TYR A 732 -9.19 -27.17 -11.97
C TYR A 732 -9.17 -28.69 -11.93
N GLU A 733 -8.09 -29.28 -12.44
CA GLU A 733 -7.93 -30.74 -12.39
C GLU A 733 -7.63 -31.19 -10.95
N ILE A 734 -8.46 -32.12 -10.45
CA ILE A 734 -8.28 -32.76 -9.16
C ILE A 734 -7.57 -34.11 -9.37
N GLY A 735 -6.40 -34.26 -8.76
CA GLY A 735 -5.63 -35.50 -8.79
C GLY A 735 -6.21 -36.59 -7.87
N LYS A 736 -5.62 -37.79 -7.93
CA LYS A 736 -6.08 -38.98 -7.19
C LYS A 736 -6.21 -38.81 -5.66
N LYS A 737 -5.53 -37.81 -5.08
CA LYS A 737 -5.54 -37.51 -3.63
C LYS A 737 -6.54 -36.41 -3.24
N GLY A 738 -7.40 -35.96 -4.16
CA GLY A 738 -8.31 -34.84 -3.91
C GLY A 738 -7.63 -33.46 -3.93
N LEU A 739 -6.34 -33.39 -4.30
CA LEU A 739 -5.58 -32.15 -4.41
C LEU A 739 -5.56 -31.65 -5.86
N LEU A 740 -5.48 -30.33 -6.04
CA LEU A 740 -5.32 -29.73 -7.37
C LEU A 740 -3.95 -30.10 -7.95
N THR A 741 -3.94 -30.52 -9.22
CA THR A 741 -2.69 -30.90 -9.93
C THR A 741 -1.90 -29.70 -10.42
N GLY A 742 -2.53 -28.52 -10.45
CA GLY A 742 -2.03 -27.31 -11.10
C GLY A 742 -2.64 -27.08 -12.49
N ASN A 743 -3.23 -28.10 -13.12
CA ASN A 743 -3.75 -27.97 -14.49
C ASN A 743 -5.13 -27.31 -14.55
N LEU A 744 -5.35 -26.51 -15.59
CA LEU A 744 -6.68 -25.97 -15.93
C LEU A 744 -7.41 -26.98 -16.81
N VAL A 745 -8.71 -27.10 -16.59
CA VAL A 745 -9.62 -27.95 -17.36
C VAL A 745 -10.63 -27.05 -18.07
N LEU A 746 -10.69 -27.16 -19.40
CA LEU A 746 -11.72 -26.53 -20.22
C LEU A 746 -12.73 -27.59 -20.68
N GLU A 747 -14.00 -27.41 -20.32
CA GLU A 747 -15.10 -28.25 -20.76
C GLU A 747 -15.98 -27.45 -21.71
N VAL A 748 -16.06 -27.90 -22.96
CA VAL A 748 -16.74 -27.19 -24.04
C VAL A 748 -17.90 -28.04 -24.53
N ARG A 749 -19.09 -27.45 -24.61
CA ARG A 749 -20.29 -28.13 -25.10
C ARG A 749 -21.00 -27.27 -26.15
N ASN A 750 -21.32 -27.92 -27.27
CA ASN A 750 -22.13 -27.34 -28.33
C ASN A 750 -23.59 -27.73 -28.14
N HIS A 751 -24.42 -26.76 -27.74
CA HIS A 751 -25.87 -26.93 -27.62
C HIS A 751 -26.62 -26.56 -28.89
N GLY A 752 -25.91 -26.17 -29.95
CA GLY A 752 -26.47 -25.77 -31.23
C GLY A 752 -26.80 -26.95 -32.13
N GLU A 753 -27.43 -26.64 -33.25
CA GLU A 753 -27.85 -27.62 -34.26
C GLU A 753 -26.77 -27.91 -35.31
N LYS A 754 -25.71 -27.10 -35.34
CA LYS A 754 -24.61 -27.20 -36.32
C LYS A 754 -23.30 -27.51 -35.64
N SER A 755 -22.41 -28.21 -36.35
CA SER A 755 -21.02 -28.39 -35.91
C SER A 755 -20.30 -27.04 -35.87
N MET A 756 -19.48 -26.83 -34.83
CA MET A 756 -18.75 -25.58 -34.62
C MET A 756 -17.23 -25.81 -34.63
N PRO A 757 -16.46 -25.09 -35.46
CA PRO A 757 -15.00 -25.08 -35.38
C PRO A 757 -14.51 -24.31 -34.15
N VAL A 758 -14.02 -25.03 -33.15
CA VAL A 758 -13.51 -24.46 -31.89
C VAL A 758 -11.99 -24.51 -31.88
N HIS A 759 -11.38 -23.38 -31.56
CA HIS A 759 -9.94 -23.22 -31.44
C HIS A 759 -9.57 -22.84 -30.01
N VAL A 760 -8.47 -23.40 -29.51
CA VAL A 760 -7.85 -22.99 -28.24
C VAL A 760 -6.38 -22.77 -28.45
N GLU A 761 -5.87 -21.67 -27.94
CA GLU A 761 -4.46 -21.31 -28.00
C GLU A 761 -3.95 -20.81 -26.66
N ASP A 762 -2.68 -21.12 -26.38
CA ASP A 762 -1.93 -20.53 -25.27
C ASP A 762 -1.34 -19.19 -25.72
N ASN A 763 -1.71 -18.13 -25.01
CA ASN A 763 -1.34 -16.77 -25.34
C ASN A 763 0.10 -16.43 -24.91
N ALA A 764 0.68 -17.20 -23.97
CA ALA A 764 1.73 -16.69 -23.10
C ALA A 764 2.99 -17.54 -23.03
N TYR A 765 2.87 -18.85 -22.82
CA TYR A 765 4.00 -19.62 -22.23
C TYR A 765 4.63 -20.63 -23.19
N SER A 766 3.79 -21.37 -23.90
CA SER A 766 4.13 -22.51 -24.75
C SER A 766 3.63 -22.31 -26.18
N THR A 767 2.76 -21.32 -26.43
CA THR A 767 2.26 -20.90 -27.75
C THR A 767 1.61 -22.01 -28.59
N TRP A 768 1.15 -23.09 -27.95
CA TRP A 768 0.49 -24.18 -28.66
C TRP A 768 -0.91 -23.75 -29.12
N LYS A 769 -1.39 -24.39 -30.20
CA LYS A 769 -2.75 -24.20 -30.74
C LYS A 769 -3.40 -25.55 -30.97
N LYS A 770 -4.68 -25.66 -30.66
CA LYS A 770 -5.52 -26.85 -30.87
C LYS A 770 -6.83 -26.44 -31.54
N SER A 771 -7.31 -27.27 -32.46
CA SER A 771 -8.55 -27.05 -33.20
C SER A 771 -9.38 -28.32 -33.22
N ILE A 772 -10.69 -28.20 -33.07
CA ILE A 772 -11.64 -29.31 -33.24
C ILE A 772 -12.90 -28.81 -33.92
N VAL A 773 -13.52 -29.65 -34.75
CA VAL A 773 -14.89 -29.44 -35.18
C VAL A 773 -15.81 -30.16 -34.20
N LEU A 774 -16.46 -29.41 -33.31
CA LEU A 774 -17.34 -29.95 -32.27
C LEU A 774 -18.75 -30.12 -32.82
N ALA A 775 -19.17 -31.36 -33.06
CA ALA A 775 -20.49 -31.68 -33.57
C ALA A 775 -21.63 -31.20 -32.64
N ALA A 776 -22.80 -30.96 -33.23
CA ALA A 776 -24.03 -30.59 -32.52
C ALA A 776 -24.33 -31.56 -31.37
N GLY A 777 -24.67 -31.02 -30.19
CA GLY A 777 -24.98 -31.78 -28.97
C GLY A 777 -23.78 -32.50 -28.34
N LYS A 778 -22.56 -32.37 -28.88
CA LYS A 778 -21.35 -33.00 -28.32
C LYS A 778 -20.61 -32.07 -27.37
N SER A 779 -19.78 -32.69 -26.53
CA SER A 779 -18.86 -32.00 -25.62
C SER A 779 -17.44 -32.53 -25.79
N THR A 780 -16.46 -31.71 -25.46
CA THR A 780 -15.06 -32.08 -25.39
C THR A 780 -14.44 -31.50 -24.12
N LYS A 781 -13.36 -32.12 -23.67
CA LYS A 781 -12.59 -31.72 -22.51
C LYS A 781 -11.13 -31.52 -22.90
N TRP A 782 -10.55 -30.40 -22.52
CA TRP A 782 -9.14 -30.10 -22.70
C TRP A 782 -8.45 -29.84 -21.37
N ILE A 783 -7.34 -30.53 -21.17
CA ILE A 783 -6.44 -30.27 -20.05
C ILE A 783 -5.34 -29.35 -20.56
N VAL A 784 -5.20 -28.19 -19.91
CA VAL A 784 -4.12 -27.23 -20.11
C VAL A 784 -3.06 -27.56 -19.06
N GLU A 785 -2.01 -28.24 -19.50
CA GLU A 785 -0.89 -28.60 -18.64
C GLU A 785 -0.06 -27.35 -18.29
N SER A 786 0.00 -27.00 -17.00
CA SER A 786 0.68 -25.79 -16.51
C SER A 786 1.81 -26.09 -15.52
N HIS A 787 2.18 -27.37 -15.35
CA HIS A 787 3.25 -27.77 -14.43
C HIS A 787 4.60 -27.13 -14.78
N LYS A 788 4.92 -27.00 -16.08
CA LYS A 788 6.15 -26.33 -16.55
C LYS A 788 6.15 -24.83 -16.33
N THR A 789 4.96 -24.26 -16.16
CA THR A 789 4.72 -22.84 -15.90
C THR A 789 4.32 -22.62 -14.45
N HIS A 790 4.64 -23.56 -13.54
CA HIS A 790 4.40 -23.40 -12.10
C HIS A 790 2.91 -23.15 -11.72
N GLY A 791 1.99 -23.70 -12.52
CA GLY A 791 0.54 -23.55 -12.35
C GLY A 791 -0.07 -22.38 -13.13
N TRP A 792 0.75 -21.55 -13.79
CA TRP A 792 0.29 -20.40 -14.56
C TRP A 792 -0.27 -20.81 -15.93
N TYR A 793 -1.38 -20.20 -16.32
CA TYR A 793 -2.04 -20.42 -17.61
C TYR A 793 -2.57 -19.09 -18.17
N ASP A 794 -2.60 -18.98 -19.50
CA ASP A 794 -3.30 -17.91 -20.22
C ASP A 794 -3.73 -18.48 -21.57
N VAL A 795 -5.01 -18.82 -21.70
CA VAL A 795 -5.55 -19.51 -22.87
C VAL A 795 -6.78 -18.78 -23.41
N THR A 796 -6.85 -18.67 -24.74
CA THR A 796 -8.01 -18.14 -25.45
C THR A 796 -8.71 -19.26 -26.20
N LEU A 797 -10.01 -19.39 -25.99
CA LEU A 797 -10.92 -20.19 -26.80
C LEU A 797 -11.73 -19.27 -27.71
N HIS A 798 -11.80 -19.57 -28.99
CA HIS A 798 -12.68 -18.88 -29.93
C HIS A 798 -13.33 -19.86 -30.92
N VAL A 799 -14.44 -19.42 -31.53
CA VAL A 799 -15.16 -20.20 -32.55
C VAL A 799 -15.06 -19.49 -33.90
N GLU A 800 -14.52 -20.18 -34.91
CA GLU A 800 -14.31 -19.60 -36.25
C GLU A 800 -15.65 -19.15 -36.87
N GLY A 801 -15.64 -17.97 -37.48
CA GLY A 801 -16.84 -17.38 -38.09
C GLY A 801 -17.84 -16.74 -37.10
N THR A 802 -17.53 -16.72 -35.80
CA THR A 802 -18.37 -16.06 -34.77
C THR A 802 -17.60 -14.98 -34.01
N LYS A 803 -18.29 -14.24 -33.14
CA LYS A 803 -17.66 -13.31 -32.18
C LYS A 803 -17.43 -13.95 -30.80
N PHE A 804 -17.68 -15.25 -30.64
CA PHE A 804 -17.57 -15.93 -29.36
C PHE A 804 -16.10 -16.12 -28.97
N VAL A 805 -15.69 -15.50 -27.85
CA VAL A 805 -14.34 -15.60 -27.29
C VAL A 805 -14.41 -15.78 -25.78
N ARG A 806 -13.61 -16.72 -25.25
CA ARG A 806 -13.39 -16.91 -23.81
C ARG A 806 -11.89 -16.89 -23.53
N GLN A 807 -11.43 -16.00 -22.68
CA GLN A 807 -10.04 -15.96 -22.21
C GLN A 807 -9.98 -16.39 -20.74
N PHE A 808 -9.06 -17.29 -20.41
CA PHE A 808 -8.83 -17.77 -19.06
C PHE A 808 -7.36 -17.59 -18.71
N ALA A 809 -7.06 -16.74 -17.74
CA ALA A 809 -5.70 -16.53 -17.25
C ALA A 809 -5.62 -16.57 -15.72
N GLY A 810 -4.47 -16.94 -15.19
CA GLY A 810 -4.18 -16.95 -13.76
C GLY A 810 -3.30 -18.12 -13.35
N ARG A 811 -3.33 -18.45 -12.05
CA ARG A 811 -2.63 -19.59 -11.47
C ARG A 811 -3.61 -20.55 -10.82
N VAL A 812 -3.40 -21.85 -11.01
CA VAL A 812 -4.09 -22.86 -10.18
C VAL A 812 -3.32 -23.01 -8.88
N GLU A 813 -3.89 -22.53 -7.79
CA GLU A 813 -3.30 -22.72 -6.46
C GLU A 813 -3.35 -24.19 -6.06
N THR A 814 -2.25 -24.73 -5.54
CA THR A 814 -2.17 -26.14 -5.08
C THR A 814 -2.01 -26.27 -3.57
N GLY A 815 -1.99 -25.15 -2.86
CA GLY A 815 -1.64 -25.08 -1.44
C GLY A 815 -0.14 -25.17 -1.17
N ASN A 816 0.70 -25.26 -2.21
CA ASN A 816 2.15 -25.29 -2.10
C ASN A 816 2.77 -23.98 -2.60
N HIS A 817 3.95 -23.67 -2.06
CA HIS A 817 4.80 -22.62 -2.56
C HIS A 817 5.18 -22.86 -4.04
N SER A 818 5.37 -21.78 -4.79
CA SER A 818 5.57 -21.84 -6.24
C SER A 818 6.52 -20.74 -6.72
N LYS A 819 6.45 -20.38 -8.01
CA LYS A 819 7.12 -19.22 -8.62
C LYS A 819 6.11 -18.17 -9.04
N THR A 820 6.56 -16.90 -9.03
CA THR A 820 5.83 -15.79 -9.63
C THR A 820 5.61 -16.03 -11.12
N ASP A 821 4.66 -15.35 -11.76
CA ASP A 821 4.34 -15.56 -13.16
C ASP A 821 5.58 -15.38 -14.07
N PRO A 822 5.89 -16.33 -14.96
CA PRO A 822 6.96 -16.20 -15.94
C PRO A 822 6.90 -14.92 -16.79
N GLN A 823 5.71 -14.36 -17.06
CA GLN A 823 5.56 -13.15 -17.87
C GLN A 823 5.97 -11.86 -17.15
N LEU A 824 6.17 -11.90 -15.82
CA LEU A 824 6.62 -10.72 -15.06
C LEU A 824 8.12 -10.45 -15.21
N GLY A 825 8.89 -11.38 -15.79
CA GLY A 825 10.36 -11.34 -15.80
C GLY A 825 11.02 -11.69 -17.13
#